data_AF-A0A9P3BTX1-F1
#
_entry.id   AF-A0A9P3BTX1-F1
#
_cell.length_a   1.000
_cell.length_b   1.000
_cell.length_c   1.000
_cell.angle_alpha   90.00
_cell.angle_beta   90.00
_cell.angle_gamma   90.00
#
_symmetry.space_group_name_H-M   'P 1'
#
loop_
_entity.id
_entity.type
_entity.pdbx_description
1 polymer ?
#
loop_
_entity_poly.entity_id
_entity_poly.type
_entity_poly.pdbx_seq_one_letter_code
_entity_poly.pdbx_strand_id
1 'polypeptide(L)'
;MTTKVYETRDSIANVYGQRTPYKHEWPTRRDVRTLEEPEKWVQSACVLCSNGCGLDIGVKNGKVVGVRGRITDRVNRGRLGPKGLHGWESMNHPDRLQHPLIRRNGKLEPASWDEAMSLIVQKTKDVQKRLTNHGIGFYTTGQLFLEEYYVLAMIGKAGLNTLHMDGNTRLCTATAAASMRESFGSDGQPGSYTDIDFTNCIFMVGHNMANTQTVLWSRVLDRLAGPDPPKLVVVDPRESETARHATVHLAPKGGTNVALLNGLQHLLFKNGWVNEEWVEKHTVGRQELEKTVAKYTPEYVEQITGVPASMLKEAAGIIGTSGSLLSTALQGVYQSNQATAAACQINNINLLLGHIGKPGSGILQMNGQPTAQNNRETGCDGEYPGFRNFQNEQHMKEIADVWKIDLVHTPHWNQPTHIQNMLNYIEDGTIQMFWVSGTNPLVSLPHLWRVRDLLTKPELFLVVQDIFMTETAAIADVVLPAAQWGEKTGCFTNVDRTMHLSMKAVEPPGEARADLDIWLDYAKRMEFKNKYGEPLIPFTSPKEVFCEWRKMSFGRPLDCSELTYEKLTGGSGIQWPCTKDHPYGKERLFDDGKFFTDTDYCESYGHDLETGTPYTKAQYQAMNPAGRAILKSAHYKTSLETPDGDYPLLLSTGRNVFHFHTRTKTGRARRLQQADQEPIVQISMEDAKALHLTEGEMVIVRSRRGSVELPVRIGGINEGHVFIPFHFGYWDATDGRARAANELTIEQWDPVSKQPMFKSGAVRIEKCVQKEQERQSMAVRSVEQKKPDVEKSAGDTGKDKKLIRRLELWLGATDQALEMLRDIYVDMIPRLVHDMEVQGGLQVMRRITCEVLDQFKPIVKRYHESQQYGRRVAERLRDSIFPAIGESDDPYEALAALQSLDLFLTYIEGHLTALSPASQALWDCDFIDAVKFAQKGIRRQKGWVSQHIKVKSSQTLLVPSAAPEELTGEDSRMAGHIRC
;
A
#
# COMPACT_ATOMS: atom_id res chain seq x y z
N MET A 1 3.37 -49.58 11.34
CA MET A 1 1.91 -49.46 11.11
C MET A 1 1.68 -48.19 10.30
N THR A 2 1.26 -48.29 9.04
CA THR A 2 0.97 -47.13 8.20
C THR A 2 -0.27 -46.41 8.74
N THR A 3 -0.06 -45.28 9.40
CA THR A 3 -1.12 -44.37 9.84
C THR A 3 -1.97 -43.98 8.62
N LYS A 4 -3.25 -44.37 8.64
CA LYS A 4 -4.15 -44.16 7.51
C LYS A 4 -4.56 -42.69 7.50
N VAL A 5 -3.92 -41.90 6.62
CA VAL A 5 -4.32 -40.52 6.35
C VAL A 5 -5.78 -40.50 5.93
N TYR A 6 -6.58 -39.66 6.58
CA TYR A 6 -7.97 -39.41 6.21
C TYR A 6 -8.08 -38.01 5.61
N GLU A 7 -8.55 -37.92 4.37
CA GLU A 7 -8.89 -36.66 3.73
C GLU A 7 -10.24 -36.79 3.01
N THR A 8 -11.10 -35.77 3.10
CA THR A 8 -12.41 -35.81 2.44
C THR A 8 -12.32 -35.62 0.93
N ARG A 9 -11.20 -35.06 0.45
CA ARG A 9 -10.88 -34.89 -0.98
C ARG A 9 -9.39 -34.64 -1.16
N ASP A 10 -8.87 -35.00 -2.34
CA ASP A 10 -7.56 -34.53 -2.78
C ASP A 10 -7.67 -33.05 -3.17
N SER A 11 -7.29 -32.17 -2.25
CA SER A 11 -7.33 -30.72 -2.48
C SER A 11 -6.23 -30.19 -3.39
N ILE A 12 -5.21 -31.00 -3.71
CA ILE A 12 -4.19 -30.62 -4.70
C ILE A 12 -4.73 -30.82 -6.10
N ALA A 13 -5.31 -32.00 -6.36
CA ALA A 13 -5.87 -32.35 -7.68
C ALA A 13 -7.20 -31.64 -7.98
N ASN A 14 -8.05 -31.45 -6.96
CA ASN A 14 -9.34 -30.77 -7.10
C ASN A 14 -9.46 -29.64 -6.08
N VAL A 15 -8.87 -28.48 -6.38
CA VAL A 15 -8.75 -27.31 -5.50
C VAL A 15 -10.09 -26.90 -4.88
N TYR A 16 -11.15 -26.82 -5.69
CA TYR A 16 -12.45 -26.25 -5.30
C TYR A 16 -13.42 -27.30 -4.73
N GLY A 17 -13.13 -28.59 -4.93
CA GLY A 17 -13.99 -29.71 -4.53
C GLY A 17 -15.27 -29.83 -5.38
N GLN A 18 -16.08 -30.83 -5.05
CA GLN A 18 -17.37 -31.08 -5.73
C GLN A 18 -18.28 -29.85 -5.68
N ARG A 19 -18.95 -29.56 -6.81
CA ARG A 19 -19.92 -28.47 -6.93
C ARG A 19 -21.16 -28.76 -6.09
N THR A 20 -21.68 -27.74 -5.44
CA THR A 20 -22.95 -27.76 -4.71
C THR A 20 -23.80 -26.58 -5.18
N PRO A 21 -24.45 -26.69 -6.36
CA PRO A 21 -25.25 -25.62 -6.95
C PRO A 21 -26.31 -25.07 -6.00
N TYR A 22 -26.53 -23.75 -6.00
CA TYR A 22 -27.49 -23.12 -5.10
C TYR A 22 -28.05 -21.79 -5.61
N LYS A 23 -29.16 -21.34 -5.02
CA LYS A 23 -29.78 -20.05 -5.33
C LYS A 23 -29.36 -18.94 -4.36
N HIS A 24 -29.72 -19.08 -3.07
CA HIS A 24 -29.55 -18.01 -2.07
C HIS A 24 -28.86 -18.45 -0.77
N GLU A 25 -28.85 -19.74 -0.46
CA GLU A 25 -28.11 -20.25 0.69
C GLU A 25 -27.06 -21.24 0.22
N TRP A 26 -25.79 -20.93 0.48
CA TRP A 26 -24.68 -21.80 0.10
C TRP A 26 -24.64 -23.06 0.99
N PRO A 27 -24.79 -24.28 0.44
CA PRO A 27 -24.89 -25.51 1.22
C PRO A 27 -23.64 -25.77 2.04
N THR A 28 -23.78 -26.47 3.18
CA THR A 28 -22.62 -26.86 3.99
C THR A 28 -21.84 -28.00 3.35
N ARG A 29 -20.51 -28.00 3.52
CA ARG A 29 -19.61 -29.11 3.14
C ARG A 29 -18.45 -29.12 4.12
N ARG A 30 -18.26 -30.22 4.86
CA ARG A 30 -17.16 -30.34 5.82
C ARG A 30 -15.91 -30.91 5.16
N ASP A 31 -14.94 -30.05 4.86
CA ASP A 31 -13.62 -30.48 4.41
C ASP A 31 -12.76 -30.87 5.62
N VAL A 32 -12.14 -32.05 5.59
CA VAL A 32 -11.33 -32.59 6.70
C VAL A 32 -10.04 -33.18 6.15
N ARG A 33 -8.95 -32.99 6.89
CA ARG A 33 -7.72 -33.73 6.68
C ARG A 33 -7.03 -34.03 8.01
N THR A 34 -6.76 -35.30 8.28
CA THR A 34 -6.04 -35.78 9.47
C THR A 34 -5.01 -36.85 9.10
N LEU A 35 -3.85 -36.83 9.76
CA LEU A 35 -2.82 -37.87 9.66
C LEU A 35 -3.06 -38.98 10.72
N GLU A 36 -3.70 -38.62 11.82
CA GLU A 36 -4.09 -39.52 12.90
C GLU A 36 -5.48 -39.14 13.43
N GLU A 37 -6.13 -40.06 14.14
CA GLU A 37 -7.38 -39.77 14.84
C GLU A 37 -7.13 -38.80 16.02
N PRO A 38 -7.75 -37.60 16.03
CA PRO A 38 -7.53 -36.63 17.11
C PRO A 38 -8.22 -37.02 18.43
N GLU A 39 -7.58 -36.74 19.56
CA GLU A 39 -8.15 -36.88 20.91
C GLU A 39 -9.11 -35.73 21.26
N LYS A 40 -8.83 -34.54 20.71
CA LYS A 40 -9.66 -33.35 20.88
C LYS A 40 -9.62 -32.45 19.65
N TRP A 41 -10.64 -31.62 19.53
CA TRP A 41 -10.76 -30.58 18.51
C TRP A 41 -10.79 -29.21 19.19
N VAL A 42 -9.92 -28.31 18.76
CA VAL A 42 -9.77 -26.97 19.33
C VAL A 42 -10.15 -25.92 18.29
N GLN A 43 -11.06 -25.01 18.66
CA GLN A 43 -11.55 -23.97 17.77
C GLN A 43 -10.42 -23.05 17.29
N SER A 44 -10.43 -22.74 15.99
CA SER A 44 -9.55 -21.75 15.39
C SER A 44 -10.11 -21.23 14.05
N ALA A 45 -9.26 -20.57 13.27
CA ALA A 45 -9.51 -20.30 11.87
C ALA A 45 -8.21 -20.22 11.08
N CYS A 46 -8.33 -20.32 9.76
CA CYS A 46 -7.18 -20.28 8.87
C CYS A 46 -6.53 -18.89 8.80
N VAL A 47 -5.27 -18.81 9.22
CA VAL A 47 -4.42 -17.61 9.16
C VAL A 47 -3.49 -17.56 7.94
N LEU A 48 -3.99 -17.98 6.77
CA LEU A 48 -3.24 -17.92 5.51
C LEU A 48 -3.80 -16.81 4.61
N CYS A 49 -4.80 -17.07 3.78
CA CYS A 49 -5.43 -16.00 3.00
C CYS A 49 -6.42 -15.17 3.83
N SER A 50 -6.76 -13.98 3.33
CA SER A 50 -7.78 -13.07 3.89
C SER A 50 -9.21 -13.61 3.96
N ASN A 51 -9.47 -14.83 3.49
CA ASN A 51 -10.82 -15.37 3.52
C ASN A 51 -11.34 -15.53 4.95
N GLY A 52 -10.50 -15.96 5.90
CA GLY A 52 -10.89 -16.16 7.30
C GLY A 52 -11.78 -17.38 7.52
N CYS A 53 -11.36 -18.55 7.04
CA CYS A 53 -12.16 -19.77 7.13
C CYS A 53 -12.15 -20.34 8.56
N GLY A 54 -13.32 -20.42 9.22
CA GLY A 54 -13.43 -21.08 10.53
C GLY A 54 -13.12 -22.59 10.46
N LEU A 55 -12.33 -23.09 11.40
CA LEU A 55 -11.91 -24.49 11.45
C LEU A 55 -11.70 -24.97 12.89
N ASP A 56 -11.58 -26.28 13.09
CA ASP A 56 -11.06 -26.86 14.33
C ASP A 56 -9.72 -27.55 14.05
N ILE A 57 -8.78 -27.41 14.99
CA ILE A 57 -7.47 -28.07 15.01
C ILE A 57 -7.60 -29.39 15.77
N GLY A 58 -7.24 -30.50 15.11
CA GLY A 58 -7.20 -31.82 15.73
C GLY A 58 -5.88 -32.04 16.44
N VAL A 59 -5.93 -32.40 17.73
CA VAL A 59 -4.74 -32.60 18.57
C VAL A 59 -4.69 -34.04 19.08
N LYS A 60 -3.48 -34.62 19.10
CA LYS A 60 -3.19 -35.93 19.70
C LYS A 60 -1.78 -35.90 20.28
N ASN A 61 -1.57 -36.43 21.48
CA ASN A 61 -0.25 -36.45 22.14
C ASN A 61 0.45 -35.06 22.15
N GLY A 62 -0.33 -34.00 22.38
CA GLY A 62 0.17 -32.62 22.40
C GLY A 62 0.63 -32.06 21.04
N LYS A 63 0.40 -32.77 19.93
CA LYS A 63 0.74 -32.32 18.57
C LYS A 63 -0.50 -32.13 17.71
N VAL A 64 -0.41 -31.22 16.74
CA VAL A 64 -1.46 -31.06 15.74
C VAL A 64 -1.37 -32.23 14.76
N VAL A 65 -2.48 -32.92 14.53
CA VAL A 65 -2.57 -34.09 13.62
C VAL A 65 -3.55 -33.88 12.47
N GLY A 66 -4.25 -32.75 12.43
CA GLY A 66 -5.16 -32.42 11.34
C GLY A 66 -6.04 -31.21 11.59
N VAL A 67 -6.91 -30.94 10.65
CA VAL A 67 -7.91 -29.86 10.69
C VAL A 67 -9.24 -30.30 10.08
N ARG A 68 -10.33 -29.67 10.51
CA ARG A 68 -11.65 -29.76 9.86
C ARG A 68 -12.27 -28.38 9.74
N GLY A 69 -12.96 -28.08 8.64
CA GLY A 69 -13.73 -26.84 8.54
C GLY A 69 -14.99 -26.90 9.44
N ARG A 70 -15.39 -25.75 9.99
CA ARG A 70 -16.61 -25.66 10.81
C ARG A 70 -17.84 -25.37 9.94
N ILE A 71 -18.82 -26.27 9.95
CA ILE A 71 -20.03 -26.13 9.11
C ILE A 71 -20.95 -24.98 9.53
N THR A 72 -20.88 -24.58 10.80
CA THR A 72 -21.64 -23.48 11.39
C THR A 72 -21.07 -22.11 11.04
N ASP A 73 -19.86 -22.05 10.47
CA ASP A 73 -19.16 -20.81 10.19
C ASP A 73 -19.74 -20.10 8.96
N ARG A 74 -20.01 -18.79 9.10
CA ARG A 74 -20.63 -17.97 8.04
C ARG A 74 -19.77 -17.86 6.79
N VAL A 75 -18.44 -17.89 6.95
CA VAL A 75 -17.49 -17.58 5.87
C VAL A 75 -17.32 -18.77 4.94
N ASN A 76 -17.06 -19.94 5.50
CA ASN A 76 -16.67 -21.11 4.71
C ASN A 76 -17.70 -22.25 4.71
N ARG A 77 -18.69 -22.24 5.61
CA ARG A 77 -19.71 -23.31 5.72
C ARG A 77 -19.08 -24.72 5.73
N GLY A 78 -17.93 -24.85 6.39
CA GLY A 78 -17.14 -26.08 6.52
C GLY A 78 -16.06 -26.33 5.47
N ARG A 79 -15.96 -25.52 4.41
CA ARG A 79 -14.99 -25.73 3.31
C ARG A 79 -13.61 -25.21 3.67
N LEU A 80 -12.56 -25.85 3.17
CA LEU A 80 -11.19 -25.40 3.32
C LEU A 80 -10.47 -25.52 1.99
N GLY A 81 -9.65 -24.53 1.65
CA GLY A 81 -8.77 -24.59 0.48
C GLY A 81 -7.54 -25.49 0.73
N PRO A 82 -6.70 -25.73 -0.28
CA PRO A 82 -5.51 -26.59 -0.16
C PRO A 82 -4.59 -26.10 0.97
N LYS A 83 -4.31 -24.80 0.98
CA LYS A 83 -3.56 -24.13 2.05
C LYS A 83 -4.16 -24.36 3.44
N GLY A 84 -5.48 -24.31 3.57
CA GLY A 84 -6.17 -24.55 4.85
C GLY A 84 -6.06 -26.00 5.33
N LEU A 85 -6.08 -26.98 4.42
CA LEU A 85 -6.02 -28.41 4.74
C LEU A 85 -4.60 -28.94 5.02
N HIS A 86 -3.57 -28.25 4.52
CA HIS A 86 -2.17 -28.70 4.61
C HIS A 86 -1.25 -27.78 5.41
N GLY A 87 -1.56 -26.48 5.51
CA GLY A 87 -0.64 -25.48 6.08
C GLY A 87 -0.31 -25.66 7.57
N TRP A 88 -1.13 -26.42 8.31
CA TRP A 88 -0.89 -26.76 9.70
C TRP A 88 0.35 -27.65 9.91
N GLU A 89 0.80 -28.37 8.87
CA GLU A 89 1.98 -29.25 8.95
C GLU A 89 3.25 -28.49 9.36
N SER A 90 3.35 -27.21 9.01
CA SER A 90 4.47 -26.34 9.39
C SER A 90 4.68 -26.22 10.89
N MET A 91 3.62 -26.37 11.71
CA MET A 91 3.74 -26.27 13.18
C MET A 91 4.65 -27.35 13.77
N ASN A 92 4.63 -28.56 13.20
CA ASN A 92 5.42 -29.70 13.66
C ASN A 92 6.78 -29.82 12.93
N HIS A 93 7.16 -28.85 12.09
CA HIS A 93 8.37 -28.95 11.29
C HIS A 93 9.62 -28.78 12.17
N PRO A 94 10.69 -29.59 11.97
CA PRO A 94 11.90 -29.52 12.81
C PRO A 94 12.64 -28.17 12.73
N ASP A 95 12.58 -27.48 11.59
CA ASP A 95 13.20 -26.15 11.39
C ASP A 95 12.66 -25.01 12.26
N ARG A 96 11.62 -25.24 13.08
CA ARG A 96 11.06 -24.19 13.93
C ARG A 96 12.15 -23.60 14.83
N LEU A 97 12.14 -22.28 14.98
CA LEU A 97 13.00 -21.61 15.96
C LEU A 97 12.53 -22.00 17.38
N GLN A 98 13.47 -22.40 18.23
CA GLN A 98 13.18 -22.94 19.56
C GLN A 98 13.73 -22.11 20.70
N HIS A 99 14.77 -21.30 20.49
CA HIS A 99 15.38 -20.46 21.52
C HIS A 99 15.82 -19.13 20.89
N PRO A 100 15.93 -18.05 21.68
CA PRO A 100 16.52 -16.80 21.22
C PRO A 100 17.93 -17.01 20.66
N LEU A 101 18.27 -16.24 19.63
CA LEU A 101 19.62 -16.21 19.06
C LEU A 101 20.18 -14.80 19.13
N ILE A 102 21.46 -14.65 19.46
CA ILE A 102 22.18 -13.37 19.42
C ILE A 102 23.38 -13.52 18.49
N ARG A 103 23.64 -12.50 17.66
CA ARG A 103 24.81 -12.46 16.80
C ARG A 103 26.05 -12.12 17.61
N ARG A 104 26.99 -13.06 17.70
CA ARG A 104 28.32 -12.88 18.28
C ARG A 104 29.38 -13.27 17.26
N ASN A 105 30.40 -12.45 17.08
CA ASN A 105 31.50 -12.70 16.13
C ASN A 105 30.98 -13.05 14.71
N GLY A 106 29.93 -12.36 14.26
CA GLY A 106 29.31 -12.57 12.94
C GLY A 106 28.38 -13.79 12.82
N LYS A 107 28.22 -14.61 13.87
CA LYS A 107 27.37 -15.82 13.86
C LYS A 107 26.22 -15.72 14.85
N LEU A 108 25.05 -16.24 14.48
CA LEU A 108 23.92 -16.38 15.40
C LEU A 108 24.17 -17.58 16.33
N GLU A 109 24.18 -17.31 17.63
CA GLU A 109 24.40 -18.31 18.68
C GLU A 109 23.19 -18.36 19.63
N PRO A 110 22.85 -19.54 20.20
CA PRO A 110 21.83 -19.66 21.23
C PRO A 110 22.05 -18.70 22.40
N ALA A 111 20.97 -18.10 22.88
CA ALA A 111 20.93 -17.21 24.03
C ALA A 111 19.68 -17.48 24.88
N SER A 112 19.71 -17.04 26.14
CA SER A 112 18.50 -17.06 26.98
C SER A 112 17.58 -15.89 26.64
N TRP A 113 16.29 -16.02 26.99
CA TRP A 113 15.35 -14.90 26.88
C TRP A 113 15.78 -13.67 27.69
N ASP A 114 16.33 -13.88 28.88
CA ASP A 114 16.80 -12.77 29.72
C ASP A 114 17.97 -12.04 29.06
N GLU A 115 18.92 -12.77 28.46
CA GLU A 115 20.05 -12.16 27.77
C GLU A 115 19.59 -11.39 26.52
N ALA A 116 18.80 -12.02 25.67
CA ALA A 116 18.31 -11.40 24.43
C ALA A 116 17.45 -10.17 24.72
N MET A 117 16.50 -10.26 25.65
CA MET A 117 15.62 -9.14 25.97
C MET A 117 16.35 -8.03 26.71
N SER A 118 17.34 -8.35 27.56
CA SER A 118 18.16 -7.32 28.21
C SER A 118 19.02 -6.57 27.19
N LEU A 119 19.58 -7.27 26.20
CA LEU A 119 20.31 -6.63 25.10
C LEU A 119 19.40 -5.70 24.28
N ILE A 120 18.19 -6.15 23.94
CA ILE A 120 17.20 -5.32 23.23
C ILE A 120 16.88 -4.06 24.04
N VAL A 121 16.54 -4.20 25.33
CA VAL A 121 16.22 -3.06 26.21
C VAL A 121 17.41 -2.12 26.36
N GLN A 122 18.62 -2.65 26.49
CA GLN A 122 19.84 -1.85 26.53
C GLN A 122 20.01 -1.04 25.24
N LYS A 123 19.90 -1.69 24.07
CA LYS A 123 20.02 -1.03 22.77
C LYS A 123 18.93 0.01 22.53
N THR A 124 17.69 -0.27 22.94
CA THR A 124 16.61 0.73 22.95
C THR A 124 17.03 1.97 23.73
N LYS A 125 17.47 1.81 24.98
CA LYS A 125 17.88 2.93 25.85
C LYS A 125 19.10 3.67 25.32
N ASP A 126 20.06 2.97 24.73
CA ASP A 126 21.24 3.56 24.09
C ASP A 126 20.85 4.43 22.89
N VAL A 127 19.95 3.93 22.02
CA VAL A 127 19.42 4.70 20.89
C VAL A 127 18.61 5.90 21.37
N GLN A 128 17.75 5.73 22.39
CA GLN A 128 17.00 6.84 22.99
C GLN A 128 17.92 7.96 23.52
N LYS A 129 19.04 7.59 24.14
CA LYS A 129 20.00 8.55 24.72
C LYS A 129 20.82 9.29 23.67
N ARG A 130 21.24 8.59 22.61
CA ARG A 130 22.13 9.15 21.58
C ARG A 130 21.37 9.85 20.46
N LEU A 131 20.23 9.28 20.09
CA LEU A 131 19.28 9.84 19.13
C LEU A 131 18.05 10.34 19.90
N THR A 132 16.89 9.76 19.61
CA THR A 132 15.64 9.90 20.37
C THR A 132 14.80 8.63 20.15
N ASN A 133 13.53 8.62 20.58
CA ASN A 133 12.59 7.57 20.21
C ASN A 133 12.36 7.44 18.68
N HIS A 134 12.68 8.49 17.92
CA HIS A 134 12.64 8.48 16.46
C HIS A 134 13.81 7.71 15.82
N GLY A 135 14.79 7.28 16.62
CA GLY A 135 15.82 6.33 16.23
C GLY A 135 15.35 4.88 16.13
N ILE A 136 14.09 4.59 16.48
CA ILE A 136 13.53 3.24 16.62
C ILE A 136 12.35 3.07 15.67
N GLY A 137 12.38 2.02 14.86
CA GLY A 137 11.30 1.64 13.95
C GLY A 137 10.78 0.22 14.15
N PHE A 138 9.49 0.01 13.93
CA PHE A 138 8.83 -1.30 13.94
C PHE A 138 8.27 -1.64 12.56
N TYR A 139 8.59 -2.82 12.04
CA TYR A 139 8.02 -3.33 10.80
C TYR A 139 7.33 -4.68 11.02
N THR A 140 5.99 -4.63 11.02
CA THR A 140 5.14 -5.76 11.38
C THR A 140 4.51 -6.42 10.14
N THR A 141 3.48 -7.22 10.37
CA THR A 141 2.84 -8.07 9.38
C THR A 141 1.33 -7.95 9.46
N GLY A 142 0.58 -8.44 8.48
CA GLY A 142 -0.88 -8.68 8.54
C GLY A 142 -1.27 -10.10 8.98
N GLN A 143 -0.46 -10.74 9.83
CA GLN A 143 -0.57 -12.14 10.24
C GLN A 143 -0.63 -12.39 11.76
N LEU A 144 -0.58 -11.33 12.59
CA LEU A 144 -0.70 -11.42 14.05
C LEU A 144 -2.16 -11.34 14.48
N PHE A 145 -2.42 -11.57 15.77
CA PHE A 145 -3.74 -11.40 16.37
C PHE A 145 -3.97 -9.96 16.83
N LEU A 146 -5.24 -9.61 16.95
CA LEU A 146 -5.72 -8.30 17.36
C LEU A 146 -5.04 -7.79 18.63
N GLU A 147 -4.93 -8.65 19.64
CA GLU A 147 -4.33 -8.34 20.94
C GLU A 147 -2.84 -7.99 20.80
N GLU A 148 -2.14 -8.71 19.94
CA GLU A 148 -0.71 -8.51 19.68
C GLU A 148 -0.46 -7.15 19.01
N TYR A 149 -1.30 -6.80 18.03
CA TYR A 149 -1.23 -5.48 17.40
C TYR A 149 -1.61 -4.37 18.37
N TYR A 150 -2.65 -4.54 19.18
CA TYR A 150 -3.08 -3.48 20.08
C TYR A 150 -1.98 -3.15 21.11
N VAL A 151 -1.33 -4.17 21.68
CA VAL A 151 -0.19 -3.95 22.58
C VAL A 151 1.00 -3.33 21.85
N LEU A 152 1.32 -3.78 20.63
CA LEU A 152 2.40 -3.17 19.85
C LEU A 152 2.12 -1.69 19.53
N ALA A 153 0.87 -1.33 19.21
CA ALA A 153 0.44 0.06 19.02
C ALA A 153 0.64 0.89 20.30
N MET A 154 0.31 0.34 21.48
CA MET A 154 0.58 1.01 22.76
C MET A 154 2.08 1.17 23.00
N ILE A 155 2.91 0.15 22.74
CA ILE A 155 4.37 0.23 22.89
C ILE A 155 4.94 1.36 22.04
N GLY A 156 4.61 1.41 20.74
CA GLY A 156 5.17 2.40 19.84
C GLY A 156 4.60 3.80 20.06
N LYS A 157 3.27 3.95 20.05
CA LYS A 157 2.60 5.26 20.05
C LYS A 157 2.47 5.89 21.44
N ALA A 158 2.32 5.09 22.50
CA ALA A 158 2.15 5.60 23.86
C ALA A 158 3.39 5.39 24.75
N GLY A 159 4.09 4.27 24.61
CA GLY A 159 5.30 3.97 25.40
C GLY A 159 6.54 4.69 24.89
N LEU A 160 6.82 4.56 23.60
CA LEU A 160 7.96 5.19 22.93
C LEU A 160 7.61 6.52 22.27
N ASN A 161 6.32 6.83 22.07
CA ASN A 161 5.88 8.03 21.36
C ASN A 161 6.52 8.21 19.97
N THR A 162 6.74 7.10 19.25
CA THR A 162 7.29 7.10 17.88
C THR A 162 6.19 7.00 16.83
N LEU A 163 6.43 7.61 15.66
CA LEU A 163 5.61 7.47 14.45
C LEU A 163 6.09 6.34 13.53
N HIS A 164 7.24 5.74 13.81
CA HIS A 164 7.92 4.81 12.93
C HIS A 164 7.41 3.39 13.13
N MET A 165 6.18 3.16 12.70
CA MET A 165 5.53 1.87 12.69
C MET A 165 4.84 1.68 11.35
N ASP A 166 5.12 0.56 10.69
CA ASP A 166 4.37 0.15 9.50
C ASP A 166 4.34 -1.38 9.42
N GLY A 167 3.57 -1.93 8.48
CA GLY A 167 3.49 -3.37 8.27
C GLY A 167 3.60 -3.75 6.79
N ASN A 168 3.83 -5.04 6.52
CA ASN A 168 3.74 -5.56 5.15
C ASN A 168 2.33 -5.45 4.54
N THR A 169 1.32 -5.09 5.33
CA THR A 169 0.00 -4.63 4.86
C THR A 169 0.12 -3.42 3.94
N ARG A 170 1.13 -2.55 4.13
CA ARG A 170 1.52 -1.49 3.18
C ARG A 170 1.72 -2.01 1.77
N LEU A 171 2.35 -3.18 1.65
CA LEU A 171 2.71 -3.80 0.38
C LEU A 171 1.51 -4.43 -0.34
N CYS A 172 0.38 -4.61 0.36
CA CYS A 172 -0.71 -5.46 -0.10
C CYS A 172 -2.08 -4.78 -0.07
N THR A 173 -2.45 -4.10 1.02
CA THR A 173 -3.83 -3.70 1.31
C THR A 173 -3.98 -2.24 1.71
N ALA A 174 -2.93 -1.43 1.63
CA ALA A 174 -2.99 0.01 1.92
C ALA A 174 -3.88 0.75 0.91
N THR A 175 -3.83 0.38 -0.38
CA THR A 175 -4.71 0.98 -1.39
C THR A 175 -6.19 0.69 -1.12
N ALA A 176 -6.52 -0.50 -0.62
CA ALA A 176 -7.90 -0.84 -0.25
C ALA A 176 -8.42 0.13 0.81
N ALA A 177 -7.68 0.30 1.90
CA ALA A 177 -8.03 1.22 3.00
C ALA A 177 -8.09 2.67 2.54
N ALA A 178 -7.08 3.13 1.77
CA ALA A 178 -7.07 4.47 1.21
C ALA A 178 -8.32 4.74 0.36
N SER A 179 -8.68 3.83 -0.55
CA SER A 179 -9.87 4.01 -1.40
C SER A 179 -11.18 4.08 -0.61
N MET A 180 -11.28 3.32 0.50
CA MET A 180 -12.44 3.35 1.38
C MET A 180 -12.54 4.68 2.12
N ARG A 181 -11.42 5.19 2.64
CA ARG A 181 -11.36 6.53 3.25
C ARG A 181 -11.71 7.64 2.26
N GLU A 182 -11.18 7.57 1.04
CA GLU A 182 -11.44 8.59 0.01
C GLU A 182 -12.90 8.63 -0.44
N SER A 183 -13.60 7.48 -0.48
CA SER A 183 -14.98 7.39 -0.95
C SER A 183 -16.03 7.46 0.17
N PHE A 184 -15.74 6.91 1.35
CA PHE A 184 -16.70 6.68 2.44
C PHE A 184 -16.29 7.31 3.77
N GLY A 185 -15.12 7.95 3.84
CA GLY A 185 -14.62 8.67 5.02
C GLY A 185 -13.89 7.79 6.05
N SER A 186 -14.01 6.47 5.98
CA SER A 186 -13.27 5.52 6.82
C SER A 186 -13.11 4.16 6.12
N ASP A 187 -12.10 3.38 6.54
CA ASP A 187 -12.01 1.96 6.20
C ASP A 187 -13.22 1.18 6.75
N GLY A 188 -13.51 0.06 6.10
CA GLY A 188 -14.67 -0.78 6.39
C GLY A 188 -15.33 -1.19 5.10
N GLN A 189 -15.22 -2.48 4.80
CA GLN A 189 -15.80 -3.04 3.58
C GLN A 189 -17.33 -2.87 3.62
N PRO A 190 -17.98 -2.25 2.62
CA PRO A 190 -19.44 -2.08 2.65
C PRO A 190 -20.19 -3.39 2.39
N GLY A 191 -19.63 -4.23 1.52
CA GLY A 191 -20.25 -5.50 1.13
C GLY A 191 -20.08 -6.61 2.15
N SER A 192 -20.70 -7.74 1.86
CA SER A 192 -20.48 -9.00 2.55
C SER A 192 -20.30 -10.16 1.58
N TYR A 193 -19.64 -11.23 2.03
CA TYR A 193 -19.59 -12.49 1.29
C TYR A 193 -20.97 -13.07 0.97
N THR A 194 -22.01 -12.76 1.75
CA THR A 194 -23.38 -13.16 1.40
C THR A 194 -23.92 -12.47 0.16
N ASP A 195 -23.34 -11.35 -0.28
CA ASP A 195 -23.76 -10.69 -1.52
C ASP A 195 -23.54 -11.56 -2.77
N ILE A 196 -22.60 -12.50 -2.73
CA ILE A 196 -22.40 -13.48 -3.82
C ILE A 196 -23.67 -14.30 -4.05
N ASP A 197 -24.45 -14.55 -2.99
CA ASP A 197 -25.64 -15.40 -3.06
C ASP A 197 -26.81 -14.70 -3.76
N PHE A 198 -26.84 -13.37 -3.75
CA PHE A 198 -27.99 -12.58 -4.21
C PHE A 198 -27.72 -11.78 -5.48
N THR A 199 -26.44 -11.50 -5.78
CA THR A 199 -26.10 -10.58 -6.86
C THR A 199 -26.48 -11.11 -8.26
N ASN A 200 -26.82 -10.19 -9.16
CA ASN A 200 -27.04 -10.47 -10.58
C ASN A 200 -25.78 -10.24 -11.42
N CYS A 201 -24.82 -9.48 -10.90
CA CYS A 201 -23.56 -9.19 -11.58
C CYS A 201 -22.40 -9.14 -10.58
N ILE A 202 -21.36 -9.93 -10.85
CA ILE A 202 -20.08 -9.85 -10.14
C ILE A 202 -19.09 -9.14 -11.06
N PHE A 203 -18.57 -8.00 -10.61
CA PHE A 203 -17.53 -7.24 -11.31
C PHE A 203 -16.19 -7.40 -10.59
N MET A 204 -15.23 -8.07 -11.21
CA MET A 204 -13.94 -8.42 -10.62
C MET A 204 -12.82 -7.67 -11.31
N VAL A 205 -12.11 -6.79 -10.60
CA VAL A 205 -11.05 -5.95 -11.18
C VAL A 205 -9.70 -6.28 -10.58
N GLY A 206 -8.78 -6.80 -11.40
CA GLY A 206 -7.44 -7.20 -10.95
C GLY A 206 -7.47 -8.25 -9.84
N HIS A 207 -8.47 -9.14 -9.87
CA HIS A 207 -8.77 -10.09 -8.81
C HIS A 207 -8.93 -11.53 -9.33
N ASN A 208 -7.82 -12.27 -9.36
CA ASN A 208 -7.82 -13.71 -9.63
C ASN A 208 -8.22 -14.51 -8.37
N MET A 209 -9.51 -14.43 -8.00
CA MET A 209 -10.07 -15.06 -6.80
C MET A 209 -9.85 -16.58 -6.78
N ALA A 210 -9.80 -17.21 -7.97
CA ALA A 210 -9.53 -18.64 -8.13
C ALA A 210 -8.20 -19.07 -7.49
N ASN A 211 -7.18 -18.22 -7.52
CA ASN A 211 -5.88 -18.49 -6.91
C ASN A 211 -5.70 -17.86 -5.53
N THR A 212 -6.37 -16.74 -5.27
CA THR A 212 -6.14 -15.95 -4.05
C THR A 212 -7.14 -16.23 -2.91
N GLN A 213 -8.37 -16.65 -3.21
CA GLN A 213 -9.43 -16.96 -2.24
C GLN A 213 -10.25 -18.17 -2.69
N THR A 214 -9.61 -19.34 -2.75
CA THR A 214 -10.19 -20.58 -3.31
C THR A 214 -11.54 -20.98 -2.73
N VAL A 215 -11.81 -20.68 -1.45
CA VAL A 215 -13.09 -20.98 -0.80
C VAL A 215 -14.19 -20.02 -1.25
N LEU A 216 -13.89 -18.72 -1.34
CA LEU A 216 -14.81 -17.73 -1.90
C LEU A 216 -15.09 -18.01 -3.37
N TRP A 217 -14.06 -18.37 -4.14
CA TRP A 217 -14.24 -18.79 -5.53
C TRP A 217 -15.11 -20.05 -5.65
N SER A 218 -14.98 -20.99 -4.70
CA SER A 218 -15.86 -22.17 -4.68
C SER A 218 -17.34 -21.78 -4.51
N ARG A 219 -17.64 -20.73 -3.73
CA ARG A 219 -18.98 -20.15 -3.59
C ARG A 219 -19.47 -19.53 -4.90
N VAL A 220 -18.62 -18.75 -5.57
CA VAL A 220 -18.93 -18.19 -6.90
C VAL A 220 -19.22 -19.29 -7.92
N LEU A 221 -18.36 -20.30 -8.03
CA LEU A 221 -18.57 -21.44 -8.93
C LEU A 221 -19.86 -22.21 -8.63
N ASP A 222 -20.20 -22.39 -7.35
CA ASP A 222 -21.46 -23.02 -6.95
C ASP A 222 -22.68 -22.14 -7.31
N ARG A 223 -22.53 -20.82 -7.25
CA ARG A 223 -23.57 -19.87 -7.66
C ARG A 223 -23.77 -19.86 -9.18
N LEU A 224 -22.68 -19.95 -9.94
CA LEU A 224 -22.69 -20.05 -11.41
C LEU A 224 -23.30 -21.36 -11.91
N ALA A 225 -23.12 -22.46 -11.17
CA ALA A 225 -23.72 -23.75 -11.49
C ALA A 225 -25.19 -23.86 -11.02
N GLY A 226 -25.65 -22.94 -10.17
CA GLY A 226 -26.99 -22.90 -9.61
C GLY A 226 -28.04 -22.28 -10.53
N PRO A 227 -29.31 -22.23 -10.08
CA PRO A 227 -30.35 -21.48 -10.77
C PRO A 227 -30.05 -19.97 -10.75
N ASP A 228 -30.41 -19.28 -11.83
CA ASP A 228 -30.26 -17.83 -11.98
C ASP A 228 -28.81 -17.32 -11.77
N PRO A 229 -27.81 -17.84 -12.50
CA PRO A 229 -26.41 -17.50 -12.27
C PRO A 229 -26.14 -16.00 -12.56
N PRO A 230 -25.29 -15.33 -11.75
CA PRO A 230 -24.91 -13.95 -12.02
C PRO A 230 -24.08 -13.85 -13.31
N LYS A 231 -24.15 -12.70 -13.96
CA LYS A 231 -23.16 -12.34 -14.99
C LYS A 231 -21.82 -12.05 -14.31
N LEU A 232 -20.74 -12.48 -14.94
CA LEU A 232 -19.39 -12.31 -14.42
C LEU A 232 -18.59 -11.43 -15.38
N VAL A 233 -18.24 -10.22 -14.94
CA VAL A 233 -17.36 -9.30 -15.69
C VAL A 233 -16.00 -9.29 -15.02
N VAL A 234 -14.96 -9.71 -15.74
CA VAL A 234 -13.60 -9.85 -15.19
C VAL A 234 -12.65 -8.92 -15.93
N VAL A 235 -11.93 -8.08 -15.19
CA VAL A 235 -10.81 -7.28 -15.69
C VAL A 235 -9.51 -7.91 -15.18
N ASP A 236 -8.78 -8.56 -16.08
CA ASP A 236 -7.49 -9.20 -15.78
C ASP A 236 -6.66 -9.24 -17.08
N PRO A 237 -5.41 -8.72 -17.11
CA PRO A 237 -4.56 -8.85 -18.29
C PRO A 237 -4.27 -10.32 -18.67
N ARG A 238 -4.45 -11.26 -17.75
CA ARG A 238 -4.23 -12.69 -17.98
C ARG A 238 -5.56 -13.41 -18.16
N GLU A 239 -5.54 -14.46 -18.97
CA GLU A 239 -6.61 -15.44 -19.03
C GLU A 239 -6.51 -16.40 -17.82
N SER A 240 -6.79 -15.86 -16.64
CA SER A 240 -6.78 -16.60 -15.39
C SER A 240 -7.96 -17.57 -15.30
N GLU A 241 -7.90 -18.52 -14.35
CA GLU A 241 -9.01 -19.44 -14.08
C GLU A 241 -10.32 -18.69 -13.75
N THR A 242 -10.22 -17.52 -13.12
CA THR A 242 -11.35 -16.60 -12.93
C THR A 242 -11.85 -16.02 -14.25
N ALA A 243 -10.96 -15.56 -15.13
CA ALA A 243 -11.32 -14.97 -16.42
C ALA A 243 -12.00 -15.96 -17.37
N ARG A 244 -11.62 -17.25 -17.35
CA ARG A 244 -12.25 -18.30 -18.18
C ARG A 244 -13.73 -18.53 -17.90
N HIS A 245 -14.20 -18.16 -16.71
CA HIS A 245 -15.61 -18.26 -16.33
C HIS A 245 -16.38 -16.96 -16.58
N ALA A 246 -15.72 -15.92 -17.07
CA ALA A 246 -16.34 -14.62 -17.28
C ALA A 246 -17.38 -14.68 -18.40
N THR A 247 -18.49 -13.96 -18.19
CA THR A 247 -19.37 -13.57 -19.30
C THR A 247 -18.63 -12.60 -20.23
N VAL A 248 -17.91 -11.63 -19.66
CA VAL A 248 -17.04 -10.71 -20.41
C VAL A 248 -15.69 -10.60 -19.71
N HIS A 249 -14.62 -10.89 -20.45
CA HIS A 249 -13.25 -10.74 -20.01
C HIS A 249 -12.61 -9.51 -20.68
N LEU A 250 -12.31 -8.48 -19.90
CA LEU A 250 -11.56 -7.31 -20.34
C LEU A 250 -10.09 -7.53 -19.98
N ALA A 251 -9.22 -7.64 -20.99
CA ALA A 251 -7.79 -7.88 -20.82
C ALA A 251 -6.95 -6.63 -21.16
N PRO A 252 -6.93 -5.60 -20.29
CA PRO A 252 -6.20 -4.37 -20.56
C PRO A 252 -4.68 -4.58 -20.48
N LYS A 253 -3.92 -3.72 -21.16
CA LYS A 253 -2.49 -3.54 -20.93
C LYS A 253 -2.22 -3.21 -19.46
N GLY A 254 -1.09 -3.69 -18.93
CA GLY A 254 -0.73 -3.41 -17.54
C GLY A 254 -0.61 -1.91 -17.26
N GLY A 255 -1.15 -1.47 -16.12
CA GLY A 255 -1.09 -0.06 -15.70
C GLY A 255 -2.16 0.87 -16.29
N THR A 256 -3.11 0.38 -17.09
CA THR A 256 -4.15 1.23 -17.73
C THR A 256 -5.54 1.16 -17.06
N ASN A 257 -5.60 0.75 -15.79
CA ASN A 257 -6.85 0.53 -15.05
C ASN A 257 -7.77 1.78 -15.03
N VAL A 258 -7.21 2.97 -14.76
CA VAL A 258 -7.99 4.22 -14.68
C VAL A 258 -8.67 4.55 -16.02
N ALA A 259 -7.98 4.35 -17.14
CA ALA A 259 -8.57 4.60 -18.46
C ALA A 259 -9.76 3.68 -18.73
N LEU A 260 -9.62 2.38 -18.43
CA LEU A 260 -10.70 1.41 -18.59
C LEU A 260 -11.91 1.74 -17.73
N LEU A 261 -11.69 2.01 -16.43
CA LEU A 261 -12.77 2.29 -15.48
C LEU A 261 -13.46 3.64 -15.76
N ASN A 262 -12.72 4.64 -16.24
CA ASN A 262 -13.32 5.89 -16.73
C ASN A 262 -14.16 5.66 -17.98
N GLY A 263 -13.74 4.74 -18.87
CA GLY A 263 -14.51 4.33 -20.04
C GLY A 263 -15.85 3.67 -19.68
N LEU A 264 -15.87 2.81 -18.67
CA LEU A 264 -17.11 2.22 -18.15
C LEU A 264 -18.03 3.31 -17.60
N GLN A 265 -17.52 4.21 -16.75
CA GLN A 265 -18.30 5.31 -16.18
C GLN A 265 -18.82 6.28 -17.26
N HIS A 266 -18.01 6.59 -18.28
CA HIS A 266 -18.43 7.37 -19.44
C HIS A 266 -19.69 6.78 -20.10
N LEU A 267 -19.71 5.46 -20.28
CA LEU A 267 -20.86 4.76 -20.86
C LEU A 267 -22.07 4.74 -19.93
N LEU A 268 -21.87 4.64 -18.60
CA LEU A 268 -22.97 4.77 -17.63
C LEU A 268 -23.68 6.13 -17.76
N PHE A 269 -22.92 7.23 -17.81
CA PHE A 269 -23.49 8.57 -18.01
C PHE A 269 -24.12 8.72 -19.39
N LYS A 270 -23.40 8.35 -20.46
CA LYS A 270 -23.84 8.52 -21.86
C LYS A 270 -25.15 7.80 -22.16
N ASN A 271 -25.36 6.62 -21.56
CA ASN A 271 -26.54 5.80 -21.80
C ASN A 271 -27.68 6.03 -20.77
N GLY A 272 -27.51 6.95 -19.81
CA GLY A 272 -28.52 7.24 -18.80
C GLY A 272 -28.75 6.09 -17.81
N TRP A 273 -27.71 5.30 -17.51
CA TRP A 273 -27.80 4.19 -16.53
C TRP A 273 -27.48 4.61 -15.09
N VAL A 274 -27.03 5.85 -14.89
CA VAL A 274 -26.80 6.41 -13.56
C VAL A 274 -28.13 6.54 -12.80
N ASN A 275 -28.14 6.14 -11.54
CA ASN A 275 -29.27 6.34 -10.65
C ASN A 275 -29.27 7.79 -10.14
N GLU A 276 -29.95 8.65 -10.89
CA GLU A 276 -29.96 10.11 -10.69
C GLU A 276 -30.41 10.51 -9.27
N GLU A 277 -31.55 10.00 -8.82
CA GLU A 277 -32.12 10.31 -7.50
C GLU A 277 -31.18 9.89 -6.37
N TRP A 278 -30.59 8.69 -6.47
CA TRP A 278 -29.64 8.20 -5.48
C TRP A 278 -28.38 9.07 -5.42
N VAL A 279 -27.80 9.37 -6.58
CA VAL A 279 -26.54 10.12 -6.67
C VAL A 279 -26.71 11.54 -6.13
N GLU A 280 -27.80 12.23 -6.49
CA GLU A 280 -28.09 13.59 -5.99
C GLU A 280 -28.22 13.61 -4.46
N LYS A 281 -28.90 12.62 -3.90
CA LYS A 281 -29.18 12.55 -2.46
C LYS A 281 -27.99 12.08 -1.62
N HIS A 282 -27.22 11.11 -2.12
CA HIS A 282 -26.26 10.36 -1.31
C HIS A 282 -24.79 10.58 -1.68
N THR A 283 -24.49 11.46 -2.65
CA THR A 283 -23.11 11.70 -3.07
C THR A 283 -22.73 13.18 -3.21
N VAL A 284 -21.44 13.45 -3.26
CA VAL A 284 -20.82 14.71 -3.71
C VAL A 284 -19.77 14.42 -4.79
N GLY A 285 -19.38 15.43 -5.58
CA GLY A 285 -18.30 15.31 -6.57
C GLY A 285 -18.72 14.84 -7.97
N ARG A 286 -20.03 14.62 -8.21
CA ARG A 286 -20.58 14.18 -9.50
C ARG A 286 -20.11 15.01 -10.69
N GLN A 287 -20.26 16.33 -10.62
CA GLN A 287 -20.00 17.22 -11.75
C GLN A 287 -18.55 17.12 -12.26
N GLU A 288 -17.59 17.04 -11.34
CA GLU A 288 -16.17 16.89 -11.69
C GLU A 288 -15.88 15.50 -12.27
N LEU A 289 -16.53 14.46 -11.75
CA LEU A 289 -16.40 13.10 -12.29
C LEU A 289 -16.94 13.04 -13.72
N GLU A 290 -18.14 13.52 -13.97
CA GLU A 290 -18.79 13.52 -15.28
C GLU A 290 -17.94 14.27 -16.32
N LYS A 291 -17.43 15.45 -15.95
CA LYS A 291 -16.49 16.23 -16.78
C LYS A 291 -15.23 15.44 -17.09
N THR A 292 -14.67 14.75 -16.10
CA THR A 292 -13.44 13.95 -16.25
C THR A 292 -13.66 12.78 -17.21
N VAL A 293 -14.74 12.01 -17.01
CA VAL A 293 -14.99 10.78 -17.77
C VAL A 293 -15.51 11.06 -19.18
N ALA A 294 -16.04 12.26 -19.47
CA ALA A 294 -16.53 12.64 -20.80
C ALA A 294 -15.51 12.41 -21.93
N LYS A 295 -14.21 12.55 -21.66
CA LYS A 295 -13.12 12.30 -22.63
C LYS A 295 -12.91 10.82 -22.96
N TYR A 296 -13.33 9.90 -22.09
CA TYR A 296 -13.02 8.47 -22.19
C TYR A 296 -14.06 7.73 -23.03
N THR A 297 -14.16 8.12 -24.31
CA THR A 297 -14.97 7.37 -25.27
C THR A 297 -14.39 5.96 -25.45
N PRO A 298 -15.21 4.96 -25.85
CA PRO A 298 -14.73 3.60 -26.05
C PRO A 298 -13.52 3.51 -26.98
N GLU A 299 -13.50 4.31 -28.04
CA GLU A 299 -12.41 4.33 -29.03
C GLU A 299 -11.12 4.93 -28.44
N TYR A 300 -11.22 5.96 -27.58
CA TYR A 300 -10.07 6.50 -26.85
C TYR A 300 -9.54 5.52 -25.80
N VAL A 301 -10.43 4.79 -25.12
CA VAL A 301 -10.08 3.77 -24.14
C VAL A 301 -9.38 2.59 -24.81
N GLU A 302 -9.85 2.16 -25.98
CA GLU A 302 -9.22 1.09 -26.78
C GLU A 302 -7.78 1.44 -27.16
N GLN A 303 -7.53 2.68 -27.61
CA GLN A 303 -6.17 3.15 -27.92
C GLN A 303 -5.20 3.01 -26.74
N ILE A 304 -5.66 3.34 -25.53
CA ILE A 304 -4.82 3.30 -24.32
C ILE A 304 -4.67 1.86 -23.80
N THR A 305 -5.79 1.17 -23.64
CA THR A 305 -5.87 -0.08 -22.89
C THR A 305 -5.64 -1.31 -23.77
N GLY A 306 -5.82 -1.21 -25.08
CA GLY A 306 -5.89 -2.36 -25.99
C GLY A 306 -7.19 -3.18 -25.86
N VAL A 307 -8.13 -2.80 -25.00
CA VAL A 307 -9.42 -3.48 -24.87
C VAL A 307 -10.34 -3.01 -25.99
N PRO A 308 -10.88 -3.92 -26.84
CA PRO A 308 -11.80 -3.55 -27.90
C PRO A 308 -13.00 -2.74 -27.39
N ALA A 309 -13.34 -1.66 -28.10
CA ALA A 309 -14.47 -0.80 -27.75
C ALA A 309 -15.80 -1.57 -27.66
N SER A 310 -15.97 -2.64 -28.44
CA SER A 310 -17.14 -3.53 -28.39
C SER A 310 -17.28 -4.25 -27.05
N MET A 311 -16.20 -4.85 -26.54
CA MET A 311 -16.20 -5.53 -25.24
C MET A 311 -16.42 -4.55 -24.09
N LEU A 312 -15.85 -3.34 -24.18
CA LEU A 312 -16.11 -2.28 -23.20
C LEU A 312 -17.60 -1.89 -23.15
N LYS A 313 -18.24 -1.75 -24.32
CA LYS A 313 -19.68 -1.46 -24.44
C LYS A 313 -20.53 -2.60 -23.86
N GLU A 314 -20.16 -3.85 -24.13
CA GLU A 314 -20.85 -5.03 -23.59
C GLU A 314 -20.75 -5.10 -22.06
N ALA A 315 -19.55 -4.95 -21.51
CA ALA A 315 -19.33 -4.92 -20.06
C ALA A 315 -20.11 -3.79 -19.38
N ALA A 316 -20.08 -2.58 -19.97
CA ALA A 316 -20.86 -1.44 -19.45
C ALA A 316 -22.36 -1.71 -19.51
N GLY A 317 -22.86 -2.36 -20.57
CA GLY A 317 -24.25 -2.80 -20.66
C GLY A 317 -24.65 -3.74 -19.53
N ILE A 318 -23.87 -4.80 -19.31
CA ILE A 318 -24.12 -5.75 -18.21
C ILE A 318 -24.13 -5.04 -16.85
N ILE A 319 -23.13 -4.19 -16.60
CA ILE A 319 -23.00 -3.48 -15.32
C ILE A 319 -24.13 -2.47 -15.13
N GLY A 320 -24.39 -1.63 -16.13
CA GLY A 320 -25.34 -0.51 -16.06
C GLY A 320 -26.80 -0.94 -15.99
N THR A 321 -27.16 -2.11 -16.55
CA THR A 321 -28.54 -2.61 -16.50
C THR A 321 -28.78 -3.68 -15.43
N SER A 322 -27.76 -4.03 -14.63
CA SER A 322 -27.91 -5.05 -13.59
C SER A 322 -28.75 -4.55 -12.41
N GLY A 323 -29.66 -5.38 -11.91
CA GLY A 323 -30.48 -5.07 -10.72
C GLY A 323 -29.70 -5.06 -9.40
N SER A 324 -28.52 -5.67 -9.38
CA SER A 324 -27.59 -5.66 -8.24
C SER A 324 -26.15 -5.87 -8.72
N LEU A 325 -25.17 -5.35 -7.97
CA LEU A 325 -23.75 -5.38 -8.38
C LEU A 325 -22.85 -5.61 -7.17
N LEU A 326 -22.12 -6.72 -7.19
CA LEU A 326 -21.01 -6.96 -6.26
C LEU A 326 -19.68 -6.71 -6.97
N SER A 327 -18.97 -5.66 -6.55
CA SER A 327 -17.64 -5.34 -7.08
C SER A 327 -16.54 -5.84 -6.15
N THR A 328 -15.49 -6.42 -6.73
CA THR A 328 -14.32 -6.89 -5.98
C THR A 328 -13.04 -6.43 -6.64
N ALA A 329 -12.03 -6.06 -5.85
CA ALA A 329 -10.71 -5.71 -6.36
C ALA A 329 -9.59 -6.33 -5.51
N LEU A 330 -8.42 -6.55 -6.11
CA LEU A 330 -7.22 -7.03 -5.40
C LEU A 330 -5.94 -6.48 -6.07
N GLN A 331 -4.85 -7.26 -6.09
CA GLN A 331 -3.50 -6.78 -6.35
C GLN A 331 -3.26 -6.29 -7.79
N GLY A 332 -4.08 -6.69 -8.76
CA GLY A 332 -4.02 -6.13 -10.12
C GLY A 332 -4.43 -4.66 -10.17
N VAL A 333 -5.10 -4.17 -9.14
CA VAL A 333 -5.40 -2.74 -8.90
C VAL A 333 -4.38 -2.14 -7.94
N TYR A 334 -4.19 -2.75 -6.76
CA TYR A 334 -3.44 -2.12 -5.65
C TYR A 334 -1.94 -2.01 -5.86
N GLN A 335 -1.36 -2.89 -6.68
CA GLN A 335 0.08 -2.90 -6.97
C GLN A 335 0.36 -2.45 -8.41
N SER A 336 -0.54 -1.65 -8.98
CA SER A 336 -0.51 -1.18 -10.36
C SER A 336 -0.48 0.35 -10.41
N ASN A 337 -0.27 0.90 -11.61
CA ASN A 337 -0.24 2.34 -11.84
C ASN A 337 -1.55 3.04 -11.41
N GLN A 338 -1.42 4.16 -10.71
CA GLN A 338 -2.52 4.95 -10.13
C GLN A 338 -3.49 4.11 -9.29
N ALA A 339 -2.94 3.27 -8.41
CA ALA A 339 -3.65 2.26 -7.64
C ALA A 339 -4.86 2.81 -6.88
N THR A 340 -4.66 3.87 -6.07
CA THR A 340 -5.74 4.44 -5.25
C THR A 340 -6.82 5.07 -6.12
N ALA A 341 -6.43 5.78 -7.18
CA ALA A 341 -7.38 6.39 -8.11
C ALA A 341 -8.25 5.34 -8.82
N ALA A 342 -7.64 4.24 -9.28
CA ALA A 342 -8.36 3.13 -9.91
C ALA A 342 -9.33 2.44 -8.92
N ALA A 343 -8.90 2.20 -7.68
CA ALA A 343 -9.77 1.63 -6.65
C ALA A 343 -10.98 2.52 -6.34
N CYS A 344 -10.81 3.85 -6.28
CA CYS A 344 -11.93 4.78 -6.16
C CYS A 344 -12.88 4.74 -7.36
N GLN A 345 -12.40 4.50 -8.59
CA GLN A 345 -13.29 4.38 -9.75
C GLN A 345 -14.21 3.15 -9.65
N ILE A 346 -13.75 2.05 -9.03
CA ILE A 346 -14.60 0.88 -8.75
C ILE A 346 -15.71 1.27 -7.77
N ASN A 347 -15.36 2.03 -6.72
CA ASN A 347 -16.34 2.53 -5.76
C ASN A 347 -17.37 3.45 -6.43
N ASN A 348 -16.91 4.37 -7.31
CA ASN A 348 -17.78 5.26 -8.07
C ASN A 348 -18.80 4.50 -8.91
N ILE A 349 -18.41 3.42 -9.59
CA ILE A 349 -19.34 2.62 -10.42
C ILE A 349 -20.50 2.08 -9.58
N ASN A 350 -20.24 1.52 -8.40
CA ASN A 350 -21.30 1.08 -7.49
C ASN A 350 -22.16 2.24 -6.98
N LEU A 351 -21.53 3.37 -6.63
CA LEU A 351 -22.22 4.56 -6.13
C LEU A 351 -23.14 5.20 -7.19
N LEU A 352 -22.67 5.29 -8.45
CA LEU A 352 -23.44 5.83 -9.57
C LEU A 352 -24.70 5.00 -9.86
N LEU A 353 -24.68 3.70 -9.57
CA LEU A 353 -25.82 2.81 -9.75
C LEU A 353 -26.70 2.67 -8.50
N GLY A 354 -26.27 3.21 -7.36
CA GLY A 354 -26.93 2.99 -6.07
C GLY A 354 -26.86 1.53 -5.60
N HIS A 355 -25.81 0.80 -5.97
CA HIS A 355 -25.58 -0.61 -5.64
C HIS A 355 -24.67 -0.76 -4.42
N ILE A 356 -25.18 -0.35 -3.26
CA ILE A 356 -24.53 -0.44 -1.95
C ILE A 356 -25.56 -0.63 -0.83
N GLY A 357 -25.20 -1.25 0.29
CA GLY A 357 -26.06 -1.37 1.48
C GLY A 357 -27.25 -2.31 1.35
N LYS A 358 -27.39 -3.06 0.25
CA LYS A 358 -28.53 -3.96 -0.03
C LYS A 358 -28.06 -5.35 -0.48
N PRO A 359 -28.86 -6.42 -0.29
CA PRO A 359 -28.48 -7.77 -0.70
C PRO A 359 -28.02 -7.85 -2.16
N GLY A 360 -26.86 -8.47 -2.38
CA GLY A 360 -26.28 -8.64 -3.70
C GLY A 360 -25.56 -7.39 -4.24
N SER A 361 -25.54 -6.31 -3.46
CA SER A 361 -24.96 -5.04 -3.88
C SER A 361 -23.98 -4.52 -2.84
N GLY A 362 -22.71 -4.50 -3.22
CA GLY A 362 -21.65 -4.10 -2.31
C GLY A 362 -20.30 -4.02 -2.98
N ILE A 363 -19.33 -3.58 -2.21
CA ILE A 363 -17.94 -3.44 -2.62
C ILE A 363 -17.10 -4.25 -1.64
N LEU A 364 -16.19 -5.08 -2.18
CA LEU A 364 -15.17 -5.78 -1.44
C LEU A 364 -13.80 -5.39 -2.01
N GLN A 365 -13.19 -4.35 -1.44
CA GLN A 365 -11.78 -4.03 -1.65
C GLN A 365 -10.94 -5.02 -0.85
N MET A 366 -10.49 -6.09 -1.50
CA MET A 366 -10.11 -7.30 -0.80
C MET A 366 -8.80 -7.17 -0.02
N ASN A 367 -8.73 -7.81 1.16
CA ASN A 367 -7.44 -8.02 1.82
C ASN A 367 -6.68 -9.18 1.15
N GLY A 368 -5.36 -9.23 1.27
CA GLY A 368 -4.55 -10.40 0.85
C GLY A 368 -4.22 -11.33 2.02
N GLN A 369 -3.87 -10.74 3.14
CA GLN A 369 -3.43 -11.39 4.38
C GLN A 369 -4.60 -11.63 5.34
N PRO A 370 -4.46 -12.62 6.24
CA PRO A 370 -5.57 -13.14 7.04
C PRO A 370 -6.09 -12.12 8.04
N THR A 371 -5.20 -11.33 8.64
CA THR A 371 -5.49 -10.42 9.75
C THR A 371 -5.06 -8.98 9.42
N ALA A 372 -4.87 -8.68 8.12
CA ALA A 372 -4.56 -7.33 7.65
C ALA A 372 -5.62 -6.31 8.11
N GLN A 373 -6.87 -6.73 8.30
CA GLN A 373 -7.91 -5.87 8.85
C GLN A 373 -7.56 -5.45 10.29
N ASN A 374 -7.17 -6.36 11.19
CA ASN A 374 -6.80 -5.98 12.56
C ASN A 374 -5.60 -5.07 12.63
N ASN A 375 -4.62 -5.28 11.73
CA ASN A 375 -3.45 -4.41 11.67
C ASN A 375 -3.85 -2.95 11.40
N ARG A 376 -4.83 -2.71 10.51
CA ARG A 376 -5.40 -1.38 10.24
C ARG A 376 -6.33 -0.88 11.33
N GLU A 377 -7.18 -1.76 11.87
CA GLU A 377 -8.10 -1.42 12.98
C GLU A 377 -7.32 -0.86 14.18
N THR A 378 -6.22 -1.51 14.54
CA THR A 378 -5.38 -1.18 15.71
C THR A 378 -4.33 -0.10 15.44
N GLY A 379 -4.11 0.31 14.18
CA GLY A 379 -3.13 1.33 13.81
C GLY A 379 -1.67 0.83 13.78
N CYS A 380 -1.45 -0.48 13.67
CA CYS A 380 -0.12 -1.06 13.50
C CYS A 380 0.38 -1.06 12.03
N ASP A 381 -0.45 -0.58 11.10
CA ASP A 381 -0.05 -0.15 9.75
C ASP A 381 0.43 1.32 9.75
N GLY A 382 0.69 1.90 10.93
CA GLY A 382 1.07 3.30 11.11
C GLY A 382 -0.11 4.21 11.45
N GLU A 383 -1.34 3.88 11.05
CA GLU A 383 -2.54 4.66 11.35
C GLU A 383 -2.89 4.64 12.85
N TYR A 384 -4.07 5.14 13.26
CA TYR A 384 -4.45 5.19 14.68
C TYR A 384 -5.58 4.24 15.04
N PRO A 385 -5.53 3.64 16.24
CA PRO A 385 -6.54 2.70 16.71
C PRO A 385 -7.98 3.24 16.59
N GLY A 386 -8.87 2.39 16.11
CA GLY A 386 -10.29 2.71 16.02
C GLY A 386 -10.65 3.65 14.86
N PHE A 387 -9.87 3.61 13.77
CA PHE A 387 -10.04 4.46 12.59
C PHE A 387 -10.12 5.95 12.94
N ARG A 388 -9.10 6.42 13.65
CA ARG A 388 -9.02 7.80 14.14
C ARG A 388 -8.14 8.65 13.24
N ASN A 389 -8.67 9.81 12.85
CA ASN A 389 -7.97 10.81 12.05
C ASN A 389 -6.93 11.56 12.88
N PHE A 390 -5.66 11.47 12.50
CA PHE A 390 -4.54 12.16 13.16
C PHE A 390 -4.66 13.70 13.12
N GLN A 391 -5.37 14.26 12.13
CA GLN A 391 -5.62 15.70 12.03
C GLN A 391 -6.77 16.17 12.93
N ASN A 392 -7.52 15.25 13.56
CA ASN A 392 -8.62 15.57 14.45
C ASN A 392 -8.14 15.50 15.91
N GLU A 393 -7.94 16.66 16.52
CA GLU A 393 -7.49 16.78 17.91
C GLU A 393 -8.40 16.04 18.90
N GLN A 394 -9.73 16.05 18.67
CA GLN A 394 -10.68 15.34 19.53
C GLN A 394 -10.46 13.82 19.46
N HIS A 395 -10.21 13.27 18.27
CA HIS A 395 -9.86 11.85 18.14
C HIS A 395 -8.57 11.51 18.87
N MET A 396 -7.55 12.36 18.76
CA MET A 396 -6.26 12.11 19.43
C MET A 396 -6.39 12.24 20.96
N LYS A 397 -7.25 13.15 21.43
CA LYS A 397 -7.62 13.26 22.84
C LYS A 397 -8.31 12.00 23.35
N GLU A 398 -9.24 11.44 22.60
CA GLU A 398 -9.90 10.17 22.98
C GLU A 398 -8.90 9.02 23.14
N ILE A 399 -7.93 8.89 22.23
CA ILE A 399 -6.86 7.89 22.36
C ILE A 399 -6.07 8.14 23.64
N ALA A 400 -5.64 9.39 23.87
CA ALA A 400 -4.88 9.76 25.05
C ALA A 400 -5.66 9.47 26.35
N ASP A 401 -6.96 9.72 26.37
CA ASP A 401 -7.84 9.44 27.51
C ASP A 401 -7.96 7.93 27.76
N VAL A 402 -8.16 7.10 26.72
CA VAL A 402 -8.23 5.63 26.84
C VAL A 402 -6.90 5.06 27.32
N TRP A 403 -5.77 5.50 26.75
CA TRP A 403 -4.43 5.07 27.18
C TRP A 403 -3.94 5.73 28.46
N LYS A 404 -4.70 6.70 29.01
CA LYS A 404 -4.36 7.47 30.21
C LYS A 404 -3.00 8.19 30.10
N ILE A 405 -2.69 8.73 28.92
CA ILE A 405 -1.49 9.56 28.68
C ILE A 405 -1.89 11.02 28.47
N ASP A 406 -0.91 11.92 28.48
CA ASP A 406 -1.14 13.30 28.07
C ASP A 406 -1.15 13.39 26.53
N LEU A 407 -1.98 14.28 25.98
CA LEU A 407 -2.16 14.41 24.52
C LEU A 407 -0.83 14.68 23.78
N VAL A 408 0.10 15.40 24.41
CA VAL A 408 1.44 15.66 23.85
C VAL A 408 2.26 14.38 23.64
N HIS A 409 1.97 13.31 24.39
CA HIS A 409 2.58 11.99 24.24
C HIS A 409 1.86 11.11 23.21
N THR A 410 0.81 11.59 22.55
CA THR A 410 0.24 10.95 21.37
C THR A 410 0.86 11.58 20.13
N PRO A 411 1.88 10.96 19.49
CA PRO A 411 2.52 11.58 18.34
C PRO A 411 1.51 11.63 17.20
N HIS A 412 1.18 12.83 16.69
CA HIS A 412 0.13 13.05 15.67
C HIS A 412 0.35 14.30 14.80
N TRP A 413 1.51 14.96 14.93
CA TRP A 413 1.82 16.19 14.18
C TRP A 413 2.01 15.95 12.68
N ASN A 414 2.19 14.71 12.24
CA ASN A 414 2.37 14.36 10.82
C ASN A 414 1.65 13.05 10.47
N GLN A 415 1.56 12.74 9.17
CA GLN A 415 1.13 11.42 8.71
C GLN A 415 2.02 10.32 9.31
N PRO A 416 1.45 9.13 9.57
CA PRO A 416 2.22 7.94 9.92
C PRO A 416 3.41 7.68 8.99
N THR A 417 4.53 7.22 9.55
CA THR A 417 5.72 6.91 8.74
C THR A 417 5.52 5.57 8.03
N HIS A 418 5.51 5.58 6.70
CA HIS A 418 5.49 4.36 5.90
C HIS A 418 6.89 3.76 5.71
N ILE A 419 6.95 2.47 5.37
CA ILE A 419 8.20 1.70 5.26
C ILE A 419 9.23 2.33 4.32
N GLN A 420 8.82 2.93 3.20
CA GLN A 420 9.76 3.62 2.30
C GLN A 420 10.55 4.71 3.06
N ASN A 421 9.89 5.53 3.87
CA ASN A 421 10.56 6.57 4.66
C ASN A 421 11.39 5.98 5.79
N MET A 422 10.93 4.88 6.40
CA MET A 422 11.75 4.16 7.38
C MET A 422 13.06 3.63 6.76
N LEU A 423 13.02 3.13 5.52
CA LEU A 423 14.22 2.70 4.80
C LEU A 423 15.15 3.89 4.50
N ASN A 424 14.61 5.04 4.09
CA ASN A 424 15.39 6.27 3.92
C ASN A 424 16.01 6.71 5.26
N TYR A 425 15.28 6.63 6.37
CA TYR A 425 15.83 6.99 7.68
C TYR A 425 16.92 6.01 8.17
N ILE A 426 16.87 4.73 7.78
CA ILE A 426 17.98 3.77 7.97
C ILE A 426 19.16 4.14 7.07
N GLU A 427 18.88 4.59 5.85
CA GLU A 427 19.90 5.07 4.91
C GLU A 427 20.65 6.29 5.48
N ASP A 428 19.92 7.26 6.01
CA ASP A 428 20.45 8.49 6.63
C ASP A 428 21.09 8.24 8.01
N GLY A 429 20.95 7.03 8.57
CA GLY A 429 21.44 6.69 9.91
C GLY A 429 20.61 7.29 11.06
N THR A 430 19.42 7.82 10.77
CA THR A 430 18.52 8.43 11.75
C THR A 430 17.52 7.44 12.35
N ILE A 431 17.37 6.24 11.77
CA ILE A 431 16.86 5.02 12.44
C ILE A 431 18.03 4.05 12.61
N GLN A 432 18.29 3.63 13.85
CA GLN A 432 19.40 2.72 14.18
C GLN A 432 18.96 1.50 15.01
N MET A 433 17.67 1.40 15.32
CA MET A 433 17.07 0.16 15.79
C MET A 433 15.83 -0.14 14.96
N PHE A 434 15.76 -1.35 14.41
CA PHE A 434 14.65 -1.78 13.58
C PHE A 434 14.18 -3.16 14.00
N TRP A 435 12.90 -3.27 14.38
CA TRP A 435 12.30 -4.52 14.86
C TRP A 435 11.31 -5.06 13.83
N VAL A 436 11.68 -6.16 13.19
CA VAL A 436 10.88 -6.85 12.18
C VAL A 436 10.11 -8.01 12.83
N SER A 437 8.80 -8.08 12.61
CA SER A 437 7.93 -9.11 13.23
C SER A 437 7.05 -9.83 12.20
N GLY A 438 7.21 -11.16 12.11
CA GLY A 438 6.34 -12.04 11.32
C GLY A 438 6.30 -11.72 9.81
N THR A 439 7.38 -11.16 9.27
CA THR A 439 7.51 -10.76 7.87
C THR A 439 8.96 -10.91 7.38
N ASN A 440 9.15 -11.03 6.06
CA ASN A 440 10.44 -11.34 5.44
C ASN A 440 10.80 -10.31 4.34
N PRO A 441 11.18 -9.07 4.75
CA PRO A 441 11.48 -7.97 3.83
C PRO A 441 12.53 -8.29 2.77
N LEU A 442 13.53 -9.14 3.07
CA LEU A 442 14.55 -9.55 2.09
C LEU A 442 14.04 -10.39 0.91
N VAL A 443 12.75 -10.72 0.90
CA VAL A 443 12.09 -11.38 -0.24
C VAL A 443 10.87 -10.58 -0.69
N SER A 444 10.13 -9.96 0.24
CA SER A 444 8.84 -9.35 -0.06
C SER A 444 8.87 -7.88 -0.47
N LEU A 445 9.89 -7.10 -0.09
CA LEU A 445 10.00 -5.69 -0.50
C LEU A 445 10.46 -5.58 -1.96
N PRO A 446 10.15 -4.46 -2.66
CA PRO A 446 10.77 -4.18 -3.95
C PRO A 446 12.27 -3.86 -3.77
N HIS A 447 13.04 -3.93 -4.85
CA HIS A 447 14.42 -3.44 -4.90
C HIS A 447 15.34 -4.13 -3.87
N LEU A 448 15.32 -5.47 -3.88
CA LEU A 448 15.89 -6.31 -2.81
C LEU A 448 17.37 -6.08 -2.50
N TRP A 449 18.20 -5.68 -3.47
CA TRP A 449 19.61 -5.38 -3.21
C TRP A 449 19.77 -4.18 -2.27
N ARG A 450 19.02 -3.09 -2.48
CA ARG A 450 19.02 -1.91 -1.59
C ARG A 450 18.57 -2.32 -0.19
N VAL A 451 17.50 -3.12 -0.11
CA VAL A 451 17.00 -3.60 1.19
C VAL A 451 18.05 -4.45 1.92
N ARG A 452 18.81 -5.30 1.20
CA ARG A 452 19.93 -6.07 1.77
C ARG A 452 21.01 -5.15 2.31
N ASP A 453 21.41 -4.14 1.54
CA ASP A 453 22.47 -3.20 1.94
C ASP A 453 22.05 -2.41 3.19
N LEU A 454 20.81 -1.91 3.24
CA LEU A 454 20.28 -1.15 4.38
C LEU A 454 20.16 -2.00 5.64
N LEU A 455 19.62 -3.22 5.54
CA LEU A 455 19.38 -4.08 6.71
C LEU A 455 20.65 -4.77 7.23
N THR A 456 21.78 -4.65 6.53
CA THR A 456 23.09 -5.19 6.95
C THR A 456 24.09 -4.11 7.35
N LYS A 457 23.66 -2.84 7.44
CA LYS A 457 24.49 -1.75 7.94
C LYS A 457 25.00 -2.04 9.36
N PRO A 458 26.31 -1.86 9.65
CA PRO A 458 26.87 -2.10 10.98
C PRO A 458 26.23 -1.26 12.09
N GLU A 459 25.71 -0.08 11.76
CA GLU A 459 25.10 0.86 12.73
C GLU A 459 23.65 0.51 13.08
N LEU A 460 23.00 -0.35 12.28
CA LEU A 460 21.60 -0.75 12.47
C LEU A 460 21.51 -1.97 13.39
N PHE A 461 20.91 -1.82 14.56
CA PHE A 461 20.54 -2.93 15.42
C PHE A 461 19.22 -3.56 14.96
N LEU A 462 19.29 -4.75 14.36
CA LEU A 462 18.16 -5.46 13.76
C LEU A 462 17.64 -6.58 14.68
N VAL A 463 16.39 -6.45 15.11
CA VAL A 463 15.68 -7.51 15.86
C VAL A 463 14.68 -8.19 14.92
N VAL A 464 14.71 -9.52 14.85
CA VAL A 464 13.75 -10.31 14.05
C VAL A 464 12.98 -11.28 14.93
N GLN A 465 11.68 -11.12 14.97
CA GLN A 465 10.74 -12.02 15.63
C GLN A 465 10.02 -12.86 14.57
N ASP A 466 10.32 -14.15 14.50
CA ASP A 466 9.78 -15.06 13.49
C ASP A 466 9.62 -16.49 14.04
N ILE A 467 8.86 -17.31 13.31
CA ILE A 467 8.63 -18.73 13.63
C ILE A 467 9.68 -19.66 13.00
N PHE A 468 10.38 -19.19 11.95
CA PHE A 468 11.43 -19.92 11.23
C PHE A 468 12.67 -19.06 11.00
N MET A 469 13.83 -19.69 10.79
CA MET A 469 15.00 -19.01 10.25
C MET A 469 14.72 -18.60 8.80
N THR A 470 14.35 -17.34 8.59
CA THR A 470 14.13 -16.71 7.29
C THR A 470 15.40 -16.00 6.80
N GLU A 471 15.40 -15.55 5.56
CA GLU A 471 16.45 -14.71 4.97
C GLU A 471 16.67 -13.46 5.83
N THR A 472 15.58 -12.81 6.27
CA THR A 472 15.67 -11.64 7.15
C THR A 472 16.18 -12.01 8.55
N ALA A 473 15.72 -13.13 9.13
CA ALA A 473 16.21 -13.58 10.44
C ALA A 473 17.71 -13.93 10.41
N ALA A 474 18.20 -14.47 9.30
CA ALA A 474 19.59 -14.88 9.14
C ALA A 474 20.60 -13.71 9.21
N ILE A 475 20.16 -12.47 8.96
CA ILE A 475 21.00 -11.26 9.06
C ILE A 475 20.79 -10.46 10.35
N ALA A 476 19.82 -10.83 11.19
CA ALA A 476 19.49 -10.10 12.42
C ALA A 476 20.62 -10.12 13.46
N ASP A 477 20.64 -9.13 14.35
CA ASP A 477 21.47 -9.14 15.55
C ASP A 477 20.85 -9.98 16.66
N VAL A 478 19.51 -9.96 16.76
CA VAL A 478 18.75 -10.79 17.70
C VAL A 478 17.59 -11.46 16.95
N VAL A 479 17.45 -12.77 17.12
CA VAL A 479 16.28 -13.52 16.64
C VAL A 479 15.47 -14.01 17.84
N LEU A 480 14.17 -13.71 17.84
CA LEU A 480 13.24 -14.14 18.89
C LEU A 480 12.28 -15.21 18.34
N PRO A 481 12.23 -16.43 18.92
CA PRO A 481 11.35 -17.49 18.46
C PRO A 481 9.89 -17.23 18.84
N ALA A 482 9.02 -17.11 17.83
CA ALA A 482 7.60 -16.83 18.02
C ALA A 482 6.72 -18.11 17.94
N ALA A 483 5.54 -18.03 18.56
CA ALA A 483 4.49 -19.05 18.50
C ALA A 483 3.63 -18.89 17.23
N GLN A 484 3.25 -20.02 16.64
CA GLN A 484 2.37 -20.08 15.48
C GLN A 484 0.88 -20.08 15.90
N TRP A 485 -0.05 -19.86 14.96
CA TRP A 485 -1.49 -19.67 15.24
C TRP A 485 -2.19 -20.74 16.08
N GLY A 486 -1.76 -22.01 16.02
CA GLY A 486 -2.30 -23.09 16.87
C GLY A 486 -1.69 -23.15 18.27
N GLU A 487 -0.67 -22.33 18.56
CA GLU A 487 0.13 -22.33 19.79
C GLU A 487 -0.19 -21.14 20.69
N LYS A 488 -1.12 -20.26 20.27
CA LYS A 488 -1.51 -19.04 20.98
C LYS A 488 -3.00 -18.74 20.81
N THR A 489 -3.52 -17.88 21.68
CA THR A 489 -4.93 -17.46 21.69
C THR A 489 -5.04 -16.01 21.26
N GLY A 490 -6.04 -15.68 20.44
CA GLY A 490 -6.34 -14.30 20.08
C GLY A 490 -7.41 -14.20 18.99
N CYS A 491 -7.87 -12.96 18.78
CA CYS A 491 -8.86 -12.64 17.79
C CYS A 491 -8.22 -12.27 16.45
N PHE A 492 -8.92 -12.57 15.36
CA PHE A 492 -8.60 -11.96 14.07
C PHE A 492 -9.85 -11.65 13.25
N THR A 493 -9.73 -10.66 12.38
CA THR A 493 -10.79 -10.14 11.51
C THR A 493 -10.41 -10.34 10.04
N ASN A 494 -11.31 -10.96 9.29
CA ASN A 494 -11.15 -11.17 7.85
C ASN A 494 -11.64 -9.94 7.03
N VAL A 495 -11.57 -10.02 5.71
CA VAL A 495 -12.08 -8.94 4.83
C VAL A 495 -13.60 -8.75 4.90
N ASP A 496 -14.38 -9.80 5.22
CA ASP A 496 -15.82 -9.72 5.44
C ASP A 496 -16.15 -9.06 6.80
N ARG A 497 -15.21 -8.35 7.43
CA ARG A 497 -15.33 -7.76 8.79
C ARG A 497 -15.66 -8.78 9.89
N THR A 498 -15.58 -10.08 9.59
CA THR A 498 -15.92 -11.15 10.52
C THR A 498 -14.73 -11.40 11.44
N MET A 499 -14.94 -11.17 12.73
CA MET A 499 -13.99 -11.47 13.78
C MET A 499 -14.22 -12.89 14.31
N HIS A 500 -13.14 -13.67 14.38
CA HIS A 500 -13.12 -15.02 14.94
C HIS A 500 -12.13 -15.09 16.11
N LEU A 501 -12.37 -16.00 17.05
CA LEU A 501 -11.46 -16.33 18.13
C LEU A 501 -10.69 -17.62 17.81
N SER A 502 -9.36 -17.56 17.85
CA SER A 502 -8.48 -18.72 17.82
C SER A 502 -8.04 -19.08 19.24
N MET A 503 -8.19 -20.37 19.59
CA MET A 503 -7.78 -20.89 20.90
C MET A 503 -6.48 -21.67 20.77
N LYS A 504 -5.57 -21.51 21.75
CA LYS A 504 -4.35 -22.31 21.87
C LYS A 504 -4.69 -23.81 21.89
N ALA A 505 -4.17 -24.54 20.91
CA ALA A 505 -4.41 -25.98 20.74
C ALA A 505 -3.28 -26.84 21.28
N VAL A 506 -2.03 -26.38 21.12
CA VAL A 506 -0.79 -27.05 21.53
C VAL A 506 0.17 -26.05 22.17
N GLU A 507 1.22 -26.54 22.83
CA GLU A 507 2.31 -25.69 23.32
C GLU A 507 3.27 -25.33 22.16
N PRO A 508 3.86 -24.12 22.16
CA PRO A 508 4.90 -23.77 21.21
C PRO A 508 6.17 -24.61 21.43
N PRO A 509 7.01 -24.80 20.38
CA PRO A 509 8.21 -25.64 20.48
C PRO A 509 9.33 -24.95 21.29
N GLY A 510 10.01 -25.74 22.13
CA GLY A 510 11.14 -25.25 22.92
C GLY A 510 10.75 -24.12 23.87
N GLU A 511 11.42 -22.99 23.73
CA GLU A 511 11.20 -21.75 24.47
C GLU A 511 10.47 -20.68 23.64
N ALA A 512 9.90 -21.03 22.49
CA ALA A 512 9.15 -20.07 21.68
C ALA A 512 7.95 -19.50 22.46
N ARG A 513 7.68 -18.19 22.29
CA ARG A 513 6.62 -17.46 23.02
C ARG A 513 5.60 -16.84 22.06
N ALA A 514 4.37 -16.61 22.51
CA ALA A 514 3.42 -15.84 21.72
C ALA A 514 3.95 -14.41 21.53
N ASP A 515 3.66 -13.79 20.37
CA ASP A 515 4.12 -12.42 20.10
C ASP A 515 3.64 -11.46 21.19
N LEU A 516 2.43 -11.66 21.73
CA LEU A 516 1.92 -10.90 22.87
C LEU A 516 2.87 -10.99 24.09
N ASP A 517 3.30 -12.19 24.47
CA ASP A 517 4.14 -12.40 25.66
C ASP A 517 5.51 -11.74 25.49
N ILE A 518 6.05 -11.75 24.27
CA ILE A 518 7.32 -11.07 23.93
C ILE A 518 7.17 -9.55 24.15
N TRP A 519 6.07 -8.98 23.67
CA TRP A 519 5.79 -7.56 23.81
C TRP A 519 5.51 -7.13 25.25
N LEU A 520 4.80 -7.96 26.03
CA LEU A 520 4.56 -7.71 27.45
C LEU A 520 5.86 -7.75 28.25
N ASP A 521 6.78 -8.68 27.96
CA ASP A 521 8.12 -8.74 28.59
C ASP A 521 8.95 -7.48 28.27
N TYR A 522 8.99 -7.09 26.99
CA TYR A 522 9.65 -5.85 26.56
C TYR A 522 9.07 -4.60 27.26
N ALA A 523 7.75 -4.44 27.25
CA ALA A 523 7.06 -3.33 27.90
C ALA A 523 7.35 -3.26 29.40
N LYS A 524 7.38 -4.41 30.09
CA LYS A 524 7.70 -4.50 31.51
C LYS A 524 9.13 -4.04 31.81
N ARG A 525 10.11 -4.46 31.02
CA ARG A 525 11.54 -4.09 31.22
C ARG A 525 11.85 -2.66 30.81
N MET A 526 11.07 -2.10 29.88
CA MET A 526 11.11 -0.68 29.55
C MET A 526 10.45 0.21 30.60
N GLU A 527 9.65 -0.38 31.51
CA GLU A 527 8.98 0.31 32.62
C GLU A 527 8.07 1.46 32.15
N PHE A 528 7.34 1.25 31.04
CA PHE A 528 6.42 2.27 30.51
C PHE A 528 5.31 2.59 31.53
N LYS A 529 5.10 3.89 31.78
CA LYS A 529 4.10 4.40 32.73
C LYS A 529 3.08 5.31 32.05
N ASN A 530 1.86 5.29 32.56
CA ASN A 530 0.84 6.27 32.20
C ASN A 530 1.03 7.58 33.00
N LYS A 531 0.17 8.59 32.77
CA LYS A 531 0.29 9.90 33.45
C LYS A 531 0.05 9.87 34.96
N TYR A 532 -0.46 8.76 35.49
CA TYR A 532 -0.67 8.53 36.92
C TYR A 532 0.47 7.73 37.57
N GLY A 533 1.52 7.37 36.81
CA GLY A 533 2.65 6.59 37.30
C GLY A 533 2.41 5.08 37.37
N GLU A 534 1.25 4.60 36.90
CA GLU A 534 0.91 3.17 36.84
C GLU A 534 1.49 2.53 35.55
N PRO A 535 1.69 1.20 35.48
CA PRO A 535 2.11 0.53 34.26
C PRO A 535 1.17 0.83 33.09
N LEU A 536 1.72 1.31 31.95
CA LEU A 536 0.95 1.63 30.75
C LEU A 536 0.29 0.39 30.14
N ILE A 537 0.96 -0.77 30.23
CA ILE A 537 0.56 -2.04 29.64
C ILE A 537 0.47 -3.08 30.77
N PRO A 538 -0.60 -3.09 31.58
CA PRO A 538 -0.72 -3.92 32.77
C PRO A 538 -1.23 -5.34 32.48
N PHE A 539 -1.38 -5.72 31.21
CA PHE A 539 -2.08 -6.94 30.82
C PHE A 539 -1.27 -8.21 31.11
N THR A 540 -1.97 -9.28 31.43
CA THR A 540 -1.41 -10.61 31.69
C THR A 540 -2.03 -11.70 30.81
N SER A 541 -3.08 -11.37 30.06
CA SER A 541 -3.74 -12.32 29.14
C SER A 541 -4.31 -11.64 27.89
N PRO A 542 -4.45 -12.37 26.75
CA PRO A 542 -5.10 -11.85 25.56
C PRO A 542 -6.52 -11.31 25.82
N LYS A 543 -7.28 -11.97 26.70
CA LYS A 543 -8.66 -11.56 27.01
C LYS A 543 -8.73 -10.18 27.67
N GLU A 544 -7.76 -9.82 28.51
CA GLU A 544 -7.67 -8.47 29.11
C GLU A 544 -7.39 -7.41 28.04
N VAL A 545 -6.47 -7.71 27.11
CA VAL A 545 -6.16 -6.84 25.97
C VAL A 545 -7.40 -6.64 25.09
N PHE A 546 -8.15 -7.72 24.81
CA PHE A 546 -9.39 -7.65 24.06
C PHE A 546 -10.46 -6.78 24.75
N CYS A 547 -10.57 -6.87 26.08
CA CYS A 547 -11.46 -6.00 26.85
C CYS A 547 -11.08 -4.53 26.76
N GLU A 548 -9.77 -4.22 26.71
CA GLU A 548 -9.31 -2.84 26.51
C GLU A 548 -9.58 -2.35 25.08
N TRP A 549 -9.35 -3.22 24.09
CA TRP A 549 -9.67 -2.94 22.69
C TRP A 549 -11.15 -2.58 22.48
N ARG A 550 -12.07 -3.28 23.17
CA ARG A 550 -13.51 -2.95 23.11
C ARG A 550 -13.78 -1.49 23.47
N LYS A 551 -13.11 -0.97 24.51
CA LYS A 551 -13.21 0.44 24.91
C LYS A 551 -12.66 1.37 23.83
N MET A 552 -11.50 1.03 23.27
CA MET A 552 -10.88 1.81 22.19
C MET A 552 -11.77 1.90 20.93
N SER A 553 -12.50 0.82 20.63
CA SER A 553 -13.40 0.73 19.46
C SER A 553 -14.76 1.40 19.66
N PHE A 554 -15.16 1.70 20.90
CA PHE A 554 -16.51 2.18 21.22
C PHE A 554 -16.85 3.47 20.47
N GLY A 555 -18.03 3.51 19.85
CA GLY A 555 -18.54 4.65 19.09
C GLY A 555 -17.82 4.89 17.76
N ARG A 556 -16.88 4.03 17.34
CA ARG A 556 -16.14 4.14 16.08
C ARG A 556 -16.78 3.27 14.99
N PRO A 557 -16.42 3.43 13.69
CA PRO A 557 -17.06 2.65 12.61
C PRO A 557 -17.01 1.13 12.82
N LEU A 558 -15.94 0.67 13.46
CA LEU A 558 -15.67 -0.74 13.79
C LEU A 558 -16.15 -1.16 15.18
N ASP A 559 -17.06 -0.43 15.81
CA ASP A 559 -17.47 -0.64 17.20
C ASP A 559 -17.66 -2.13 17.54
N CYS A 560 -16.81 -2.64 18.45
CA CYS A 560 -16.80 -4.02 18.92
C CYS A 560 -17.27 -4.11 20.38
N SER A 561 -17.95 -3.09 20.91
CA SER A 561 -18.27 -2.97 22.33
C SER A 561 -19.12 -4.12 22.86
N GLU A 562 -19.98 -4.72 22.05
CA GLU A 562 -20.78 -5.89 22.47
C GLU A 562 -20.12 -7.24 22.16
N LEU A 563 -18.94 -7.28 21.53
CA LEU A 563 -18.21 -8.54 21.33
C LEU A 563 -17.56 -9.02 22.63
N THR A 564 -17.57 -10.33 22.85
CA THR A 564 -16.83 -10.98 23.93
C THR A 564 -16.23 -12.29 23.43
N TYR A 565 -15.21 -12.80 24.12
CA TYR A 565 -14.66 -14.13 23.82
C TYR A 565 -15.74 -15.21 23.92
N GLU A 566 -16.68 -15.09 24.87
CA GLU A 566 -17.79 -16.01 25.06
C GLU A 566 -18.70 -16.04 23.82
N LYS A 567 -19.04 -14.87 23.24
CA LYS A 567 -19.82 -14.80 22.00
C LYS A 567 -19.09 -15.41 20.80
N LEU A 568 -17.77 -15.33 20.76
CA LEU A 568 -16.94 -15.88 19.69
C LEU A 568 -16.59 -17.37 19.87
N THR A 569 -16.92 -17.97 21.02
CA THR A 569 -16.59 -19.36 21.35
C THR A 569 -17.70 -20.33 20.93
N GLY A 570 -17.35 -21.45 20.30
CA GLY A 570 -18.26 -22.53 19.92
C GLY A 570 -19.10 -22.26 18.65
N GLY A 571 -19.28 -21.00 18.27
CA GLY A 571 -20.06 -20.57 17.10
C GLY A 571 -19.23 -20.08 15.90
N SER A 572 -19.87 -19.40 14.96
CA SER A 572 -19.19 -18.65 13.89
C SER A 572 -18.47 -17.41 14.44
N GLY A 573 -17.58 -16.82 13.65
CA GLY A 573 -17.18 -15.43 13.87
C GLY A 573 -18.34 -14.45 13.65
N ILE A 574 -18.20 -13.24 14.20
CA ILE A 574 -19.22 -12.18 14.20
C ILE A 574 -18.67 -10.96 13.45
N GLN A 575 -19.48 -10.37 12.57
CA GLN A 575 -19.09 -9.16 11.85
C GLN A 575 -19.17 -7.92 12.73
N TRP A 576 -18.20 -7.01 12.62
CA TRP A 576 -18.39 -5.66 13.14
C TRP A 576 -19.11 -4.76 12.12
N PRO A 577 -19.80 -3.68 12.56
CA PRO A 577 -19.97 -3.24 13.94
C PRO A 577 -20.90 -4.19 14.73
N CYS A 578 -20.53 -4.41 15.99
CA CYS A 578 -21.29 -5.21 16.96
C CYS A 578 -21.55 -4.34 18.20
N THR A 579 -22.70 -3.66 18.17
CA THR A 579 -23.15 -2.67 19.16
C THR A 579 -24.37 -3.17 19.91
N LYS A 580 -24.93 -2.38 20.84
CA LYS A 580 -26.19 -2.71 21.54
C LYS A 580 -27.36 -2.91 20.58
N ASP A 581 -27.42 -2.14 19.50
CA ASP A 581 -28.46 -2.23 18.48
C ASP A 581 -28.20 -3.39 17.49
N HIS A 582 -26.94 -3.81 17.37
CA HIS A 582 -26.51 -4.91 16.52
C HIS A 582 -25.67 -5.93 17.31
N PRO A 583 -26.23 -6.63 18.31
CA PRO A 583 -25.47 -7.44 19.27
C PRO A 583 -24.86 -8.71 18.69
N TYR A 584 -25.20 -9.03 17.43
CA TYR A 584 -24.69 -10.15 16.62
C TYR A 584 -24.02 -9.67 15.32
N GLY A 585 -23.64 -8.40 15.27
CA GLY A 585 -23.02 -7.79 14.11
C GLY A 585 -23.99 -7.20 13.10
N LYS A 586 -23.46 -6.38 12.18
CA LYS A 586 -24.19 -5.79 11.07
C LYS A 586 -23.69 -6.32 9.72
N GLU A 587 -24.59 -6.94 8.97
CA GLU A 587 -24.28 -7.65 7.72
C GLU A 587 -23.67 -6.74 6.65
N ARG A 588 -24.26 -5.55 6.44
CA ARG A 588 -23.84 -4.57 5.43
C ARG A 588 -23.71 -3.20 6.07
N LEU A 589 -22.72 -2.45 5.63
CA LEU A 589 -22.64 -1.02 5.99
C LEU A 589 -23.49 -0.20 5.02
N PHE A 590 -23.92 0.97 5.47
CA PHE A 590 -24.57 2.00 4.64
C PHE A 590 -25.93 1.58 4.04
N ASP A 591 -26.64 0.67 4.70
CA ASP A 591 -28.04 0.31 4.38
C ASP A 591 -29.04 1.45 4.62
N ASP A 592 -28.62 2.49 5.34
CA ASP A 592 -29.34 3.75 5.57
C ASP A 592 -28.92 4.89 4.61
N GLY A 593 -27.94 4.64 3.72
CA GLY A 593 -27.38 5.63 2.82
C GLY A 593 -26.59 6.75 3.50
N LYS A 594 -26.13 6.55 4.75
CA LYS A 594 -25.25 7.48 5.47
C LYS A 594 -23.85 6.90 5.57
N PHE A 595 -22.85 7.70 5.17
CA PHE A 595 -21.45 7.31 5.13
C PHE A 595 -20.66 7.96 6.27
N PHE A 596 -19.47 7.43 6.56
CA PHE A 596 -18.62 7.90 7.65
C PHE A 596 -17.83 9.18 7.28
N THR A 597 -18.45 10.07 6.51
CA THR A 597 -17.81 11.25 5.92
C THR A 597 -18.00 12.52 6.73
N ASP A 598 -18.70 12.47 7.87
CA ASP A 598 -18.81 13.62 8.77
C ASP A 598 -17.44 14.03 9.34
N THR A 599 -17.18 15.33 9.40
CA THR A 599 -15.84 15.88 9.71
C THR A 599 -15.33 15.44 11.09
N ASP A 600 -16.24 15.33 12.05
CA ASP A 600 -15.90 14.95 13.43
C ASP A 600 -15.84 13.43 13.64
N TYR A 601 -16.16 12.65 12.60
CA TYR A 601 -16.25 11.20 12.65
C TYR A 601 -15.24 10.49 11.74
N CYS A 602 -15.03 11.01 10.52
CA CYS A 602 -14.20 10.41 9.48
C CYS A 602 -12.76 10.12 9.93
N GLU A 603 -12.20 9.05 9.40
CA GLU A 603 -10.83 8.61 9.63
C GLU A 603 -9.82 9.47 8.86
N SER A 604 -10.24 10.09 7.76
CA SER A 604 -9.39 10.95 6.95
C SER A 604 -10.18 12.04 6.26
N TYR A 605 -9.54 13.18 6.05
CA TYR A 605 -10.05 14.28 5.21
C TYR A 605 -9.77 14.06 3.72
N GLY A 606 -9.19 12.92 3.35
CA GLY A 606 -8.91 12.55 1.97
C GLY A 606 -7.65 13.21 1.41
N HIS A 607 -7.36 12.91 0.13
CA HIS A 607 -6.15 13.33 -0.55
C HIS A 607 -6.42 13.78 -1.99
N ASP A 608 -5.48 14.58 -2.51
CA ASP A 608 -5.28 14.71 -3.94
C ASP A 608 -4.74 13.39 -4.49
N LEU A 609 -5.51 12.72 -5.36
CA LEU A 609 -5.19 11.38 -5.87
C LEU A 609 -3.96 11.35 -6.79
N GLU A 610 -3.49 12.51 -7.26
CA GLU A 610 -2.32 12.62 -8.11
C GLU A 610 -1.05 12.92 -7.31
N THR A 611 -1.13 13.86 -6.36
CA THR A 611 0.07 14.29 -5.60
C THR A 611 0.25 13.51 -4.30
N GLY A 612 -0.79 12.86 -3.81
CA GLY A 612 -0.79 12.23 -2.48
C GLY A 612 -0.93 13.23 -1.33
N THR A 613 -1.09 14.53 -1.60
CA THR A 613 -1.17 15.56 -0.57
C THR A 613 -2.48 15.42 0.21
N PRO A 614 -2.45 15.32 1.54
CA PRO A 614 -3.66 15.28 2.35
C PRO A 614 -4.41 16.61 2.26
N TYR A 615 -5.73 16.54 2.25
CA TYR A 615 -6.56 17.72 2.41
C TYR A 615 -6.54 18.18 3.87
N THR A 616 -6.61 19.50 4.02
CA THR A 616 -6.86 20.15 5.31
C THR A 616 -8.32 19.99 5.72
N LYS A 617 -8.60 20.12 7.02
CA LYS A 617 -9.98 20.15 7.55
C LYS A 617 -10.86 21.18 6.83
N ALA A 618 -10.33 22.37 6.53
CA ALA A 618 -11.07 23.43 5.84
C ALA A 618 -11.44 23.05 4.40
N GLN A 619 -10.52 22.42 3.65
CA GLN A 619 -10.80 21.93 2.29
C GLN A 619 -11.88 20.84 2.30
N TYR A 620 -11.83 19.94 3.29
CA TYR A 620 -12.82 18.88 3.44
C TYR A 620 -14.21 19.43 3.82
N GLN A 621 -14.27 20.38 4.75
CA GLN A 621 -15.51 21.07 5.11
C GLN A 621 -16.12 21.82 3.91
N ALA A 622 -15.29 22.43 3.06
CA ALA A 622 -15.75 23.09 1.84
C ALA A 622 -16.36 22.12 0.82
N MET A 623 -15.93 20.85 0.81
CA MET A 623 -16.57 19.78 0.01
C MET A 623 -17.97 19.43 0.53
N ASN A 624 -18.23 19.70 1.82
CA ASN A 624 -19.49 19.46 2.52
C ASN A 624 -20.07 18.04 2.28
N PRO A 625 -19.31 16.97 2.57
CA PRO A 625 -19.79 15.62 2.35
C PRO A 625 -21.00 15.30 3.25
N ALA A 626 -20.98 15.70 4.53
CA ALA A 626 -22.14 15.64 5.44
C ALA A 626 -22.89 14.29 5.41
N GLY A 627 -22.16 13.20 5.63
CA GLY A 627 -22.71 11.84 5.59
C GLY A 627 -23.00 11.29 4.19
N ARG A 628 -22.66 12.01 3.11
CA ARG A 628 -22.72 11.52 1.72
C ARG A 628 -21.39 10.94 1.26
N ALA A 629 -21.42 9.97 0.35
CA ALA A 629 -20.23 9.40 -0.26
C ALA A 629 -19.57 10.39 -1.23
N ILE A 630 -18.26 10.24 -1.42
CA ILE A 630 -17.46 11.15 -2.24
C ILE A 630 -17.11 10.45 -3.55
N LEU A 631 -17.63 10.96 -4.67
CA LEU A 631 -17.22 10.54 -6.01
C LEU A 631 -15.87 11.19 -6.34
N LYS A 632 -14.83 10.37 -6.50
CA LYS A 632 -13.46 10.85 -6.76
C LYS A 632 -13.13 10.75 -8.24
N SER A 633 -12.65 11.84 -8.84
CA SER A 633 -12.21 11.86 -10.24
C SER A 633 -10.70 11.77 -10.37
N ALA A 634 -10.22 11.14 -11.45
CA ALA A 634 -8.81 11.14 -11.82
C ALA A 634 -8.64 10.88 -13.32
N HIS A 635 -7.71 11.59 -13.97
CA HIS A 635 -7.30 11.26 -15.33
C HIS A 635 -6.24 10.15 -15.34
N TYR A 636 -6.31 9.28 -16.35
CA TYR A 636 -5.26 8.30 -16.64
C TYR A 636 -3.94 9.00 -16.98
N LYS A 637 -2.84 8.43 -16.48
CA LYS A 637 -1.47 8.84 -16.68
C LYS A 637 -0.63 7.60 -16.96
N THR A 638 0.31 7.72 -17.88
CA THR A 638 1.25 6.65 -18.20
C THR A 638 2.13 6.33 -16.99
N SER A 639 2.48 5.04 -16.84
CA SER A 639 3.48 4.57 -15.87
C SER A 639 4.82 5.26 -16.10
N LEU A 640 5.64 5.42 -15.04
CA LEU A 640 6.97 6.02 -15.18
C LEU A 640 7.95 5.09 -15.91
N GLU A 641 7.80 3.78 -15.74
CA GLU A 641 8.54 2.77 -16.50
C GLU A 641 7.58 2.03 -17.43
N THR A 642 7.86 2.10 -18.72
CA THR A 642 7.20 1.33 -19.79
C THR A 642 8.24 0.53 -20.56
N PRO A 643 7.84 -0.56 -21.25
CA PRO A 643 8.74 -1.27 -22.15
C PRO A 643 9.36 -0.36 -23.21
N ASP A 644 10.61 -0.63 -23.57
CA ASP A 644 11.38 0.09 -24.59
C ASP A 644 12.24 -0.88 -25.42
N GLY A 645 13.12 -0.36 -26.28
CA GLY A 645 13.97 -1.19 -27.14
C GLY A 645 14.92 -2.12 -26.39
N ASP A 646 15.38 -1.72 -25.20
CA ASP A 646 16.31 -2.52 -24.39
C ASP A 646 15.59 -3.55 -23.52
N TYR A 647 14.39 -3.20 -23.04
CA TYR A 647 13.54 -4.02 -22.18
C TYR A 647 12.11 -4.09 -22.76
N PRO A 648 11.86 -4.94 -23.77
CA PRO A 648 10.64 -4.89 -24.58
C PRO A 648 9.42 -5.54 -23.93
N LEU A 649 9.57 -6.25 -22.81
CA LEU A 649 8.48 -7.01 -22.17
C LEU A 649 8.04 -6.36 -20.86
N LEU A 650 6.73 -6.34 -20.60
CA LEU A 650 6.16 -5.84 -19.36
C LEU A 650 6.11 -6.96 -18.31
N LEU A 651 6.72 -6.73 -17.14
CA LEU A 651 6.70 -7.65 -16.01
C LEU A 651 5.46 -7.45 -15.13
N SER A 652 4.83 -8.56 -14.78
CA SER A 652 3.84 -8.63 -13.70
C SER A 652 4.19 -9.77 -12.74
N THR A 653 4.10 -9.51 -11.44
CA THR A 653 4.30 -10.55 -10.41
C THR A 653 2.97 -11.03 -9.84
N GLY A 654 2.89 -12.23 -9.29
CA GLY A 654 1.67 -12.62 -8.58
C GLY A 654 1.73 -13.94 -7.83
N ARG A 655 0.55 -14.55 -7.68
CA ARG A 655 0.32 -15.65 -6.74
C ARG A 655 -0.09 -16.93 -7.46
N ASN A 656 0.23 -18.07 -6.84
CA ASN A 656 -0.33 -19.37 -7.18
C ASN A 656 -1.29 -19.85 -6.06
N VAL A 657 -1.90 -21.02 -6.28
CA VAL A 657 -2.89 -21.62 -5.37
C VAL A 657 -2.25 -22.23 -4.11
N PHE A 658 -1.03 -22.74 -4.21
CA PHE A 658 -0.45 -23.64 -3.22
C PHE A 658 0.41 -22.93 -2.18
N HIS A 659 1.10 -21.85 -2.57
CA HIS A 659 2.01 -21.13 -1.71
C HIS A 659 1.40 -19.85 -1.16
N PHE A 660 1.86 -19.50 0.03
CA PHE A 660 1.51 -18.27 0.73
C PHE A 660 2.77 -17.46 0.96
N HIS A 661 2.79 -16.24 0.43
CA HIS A 661 3.92 -15.31 0.47
C HIS A 661 5.26 -16.01 0.20
N THR A 662 6.26 -15.78 1.03
CA THR A 662 7.65 -16.26 0.90
C THR A 662 7.82 -17.76 1.18
N ARG A 663 6.71 -18.50 1.24
CA ARG A 663 6.68 -19.96 1.34
C ARG A 663 7.27 -20.54 2.62
N THR A 664 7.71 -19.72 3.57
CA THR A 664 8.32 -20.20 4.83
C THR A 664 7.41 -21.16 5.61
N LYS A 665 6.08 -20.98 5.54
CA LYS A 665 5.08 -21.93 6.08
C LYS A 665 4.70 -23.03 5.07
N THR A 666 4.30 -22.61 3.86
CA THR A 666 3.66 -23.52 2.88
C THR A 666 4.63 -24.46 2.17
N GLY A 667 5.90 -24.08 2.01
CA GLY A 667 6.94 -24.97 1.48
C GLY A 667 7.37 -26.06 2.46
N ARG A 668 7.00 -25.93 3.74
CA ARG A 668 7.19 -26.94 4.77
C ARG A 668 6.01 -27.91 4.90
N ALA A 669 4.95 -27.72 4.10
CA ALA A 669 3.88 -28.69 3.94
C ALA A 669 4.13 -29.53 2.69
N ARG A 670 4.35 -30.82 2.86
CA ARG A 670 4.92 -31.69 1.81
C ARG A 670 4.10 -31.67 0.52
N ARG A 671 2.78 -31.81 0.63
CA ARG A 671 1.89 -31.86 -0.55
C ARG A 671 1.79 -30.51 -1.27
N LEU A 672 1.89 -29.39 -0.55
CA LEU A 672 1.91 -28.05 -1.16
C LEU A 672 3.23 -27.80 -1.89
N GLN A 673 4.35 -28.15 -1.26
CA GLN A 673 5.68 -28.02 -1.87
C GLN A 673 5.82 -28.87 -3.13
N GLN A 674 5.34 -30.12 -3.10
CA GLN A 674 5.37 -31.00 -4.27
C GLN A 674 4.54 -30.48 -5.45
N ALA A 675 3.46 -29.75 -5.17
CA ALA A 675 2.56 -29.21 -6.20
C ALA A 675 3.16 -28.02 -6.97
N ASP A 676 4.11 -27.29 -6.39
CA ASP A 676 4.79 -26.17 -7.06
C ASP A 676 6.19 -25.96 -6.46
N GLN A 677 7.21 -26.57 -7.05
CA GLN A 677 8.53 -26.72 -6.41
C GLN A 677 9.48 -25.55 -6.69
N GLU A 678 9.38 -24.97 -7.90
CA GLU A 678 10.28 -23.93 -8.39
C GLU A 678 9.51 -22.78 -9.05
N PRO A 679 10.04 -21.54 -9.00
CA PRO A 679 9.44 -20.43 -9.72
C PRO A 679 9.62 -20.62 -11.22
N ILE A 680 8.66 -20.14 -11.99
CA ILE A 680 8.67 -20.15 -13.46
C ILE A 680 8.56 -18.72 -14.00
N VAL A 681 9.02 -18.51 -15.23
CA VAL A 681 8.68 -17.33 -16.02
C VAL A 681 7.64 -17.71 -17.08
N GLN A 682 6.44 -17.14 -16.97
CA GLN A 682 5.36 -17.37 -17.94
C GLN A 682 5.41 -16.33 -19.06
N ILE A 683 5.38 -16.78 -20.32
CA ILE A 683 5.47 -15.95 -21.54
C ILE A 683 4.40 -16.35 -22.56
N SER A 684 4.09 -15.46 -23.51
CA SER A 684 3.12 -15.76 -24.57
C SER A 684 3.68 -16.75 -25.61
N MET A 685 2.79 -17.36 -26.41
CA MET A 685 3.19 -18.25 -27.50
C MET A 685 3.95 -17.49 -28.61
N GLU A 686 3.56 -16.25 -28.86
CA GLU A 686 4.10 -15.34 -29.87
C GLU A 686 5.51 -14.89 -29.47
N ASP A 687 5.68 -14.44 -28.22
CA ASP A 687 6.99 -14.03 -27.69
C ASP A 687 7.96 -15.22 -27.62
N ALA A 688 7.48 -16.40 -27.21
CA ALA A 688 8.31 -17.61 -27.19
C ALA A 688 8.84 -17.97 -28.59
N LYS A 689 7.99 -17.88 -29.62
CA LYS A 689 8.38 -18.10 -31.02
C LYS A 689 9.39 -17.05 -31.49
N ALA A 690 9.14 -15.78 -31.18
CA ALA A 690 10.02 -14.66 -31.56
C ALA A 690 11.41 -14.78 -30.90
N LEU A 691 11.47 -15.27 -29.65
CA LEU A 691 12.71 -15.47 -28.89
C LEU A 691 13.32 -16.88 -29.09
N HIS A 692 12.69 -17.73 -29.90
CA HIS A 692 13.07 -19.13 -30.12
C HIS A 692 13.22 -19.95 -28.82
N LEU A 693 12.29 -19.77 -27.87
CA LEU A 693 12.28 -20.43 -26.57
C LEU A 693 11.39 -21.69 -26.59
N THR A 694 11.76 -22.68 -25.78
CA THR A 694 11.01 -23.92 -25.59
C THR A 694 10.50 -24.08 -24.15
N GLU A 695 9.44 -24.87 -23.95
CA GLU A 695 8.87 -25.13 -22.62
C GLU A 695 9.93 -25.77 -21.70
N GLY A 696 10.09 -25.22 -20.49
CA GLY A 696 11.07 -25.68 -19.51
C GLY A 696 12.51 -25.22 -19.76
N GLU A 697 12.80 -24.50 -20.85
CA GLU A 697 14.13 -23.93 -21.10
C GLU A 697 14.50 -22.92 -20.01
N MET A 698 15.72 -23.03 -19.47
CA MET A 698 16.23 -22.08 -18.49
C MET A 698 16.65 -20.79 -19.17
N VAL A 699 16.16 -19.66 -18.66
CA VAL A 699 16.45 -18.32 -19.18
C VAL A 699 16.82 -17.35 -18.07
N ILE A 700 17.52 -16.27 -18.45
CA ILE A 700 17.76 -15.12 -17.59
C ILE A 700 16.71 -14.06 -17.91
N VAL A 701 15.91 -13.68 -16.92
CA VAL A 701 15.01 -12.53 -17.01
C VAL A 701 15.71 -11.35 -16.38
N ARG A 702 15.98 -10.29 -17.16
CA ARG A 702 16.74 -9.12 -16.72
C ARG A 702 15.89 -7.86 -16.75
N SER A 703 15.98 -7.05 -15.70
CA SER A 703 15.46 -5.68 -15.65
C SER A 703 16.62 -4.69 -15.50
N ARG A 704 16.30 -3.39 -15.44
CA ARG A 704 17.28 -2.33 -15.13
C ARG A 704 17.93 -2.48 -13.74
N ARG A 705 17.32 -3.27 -12.84
CA ARG A 705 17.72 -3.39 -11.43
C ARG A 705 18.46 -4.68 -11.11
N GLY A 706 18.21 -5.74 -11.87
CA GLY A 706 18.75 -7.07 -11.56
C GLY A 706 18.30 -8.14 -12.55
N SER A 707 18.57 -9.39 -12.21
CA SER A 707 18.20 -10.54 -13.04
C SER A 707 17.84 -11.75 -12.19
N VAL A 708 17.02 -12.64 -12.75
CA VAL A 708 16.66 -13.94 -12.17
C VAL A 708 16.79 -15.05 -13.22
N GLU A 709 17.03 -16.27 -12.77
CA GLU A 709 17.22 -17.47 -13.61
C GLU A 709 16.08 -18.46 -13.41
N LEU A 710 15.18 -18.56 -14.40
CA LEU A 710 13.91 -19.27 -14.28
C LEU A 710 13.63 -20.16 -15.50
N PRO A 711 12.99 -21.34 -15.32
CA PRO A 711 12.45 -22.12 -16.41
C PRO A 711 11.24 -21.44 -17.06
N VAL A 712 11.14 -21.53 -18.38
CA VAL A 712 10.05 -20.97 -19.19
C VAL A 712 8.77 -21.81 -19.09
N ARG A 713 7.63 -21.14 -18.98
CA ARG A 713 6.29 -21.70 -19.23
C ARG A 713 5.57 -20.89 -20.32
N ILE A 714 5.06 -21.56 -21.34
CA ILE A 714 4.47 -20.92 -22.52
C ILE A 714 2.93 -20.93 -22.46
N GLY A 715 2.31 -19.79 -22.79
CA GLY A 715 0.87 -19.61 -22.97
C GLY A 715 0.15 -19.00 -21.76
N GLY A 716 -1.14 -18.65 -21.92
CA GLY A 716 -1.99 -18.12 -20.86
C GLY A 716 -1.67 -16.68 -20.40
N ILE A 717 -1.02 -15.91 -21.26
CA ILE A 717 -0.66 -14.50 -21.08
C ILE A 717 -0.57 -13.80 -22.44
N ASN A 718 -0.89 -12.50 -22.49
CA ASN A 718 -0.85 -11.69 -23.72
C ASN A 718 0.59 -11.49 -24.23
N GLU A 719 0.71 -11.27 -25.54
CA GLU A 719 1.96 -10.83 -26.19
C GLU A 719 2.54 -9.58 -25.50
N GLY A 720 3.87 -9.54 -25.37
CA GLY A 720 4.60 -8.45 -24.73
C GLY A 720 4.53 -8.46 -23.19
N HIS A 721 3.89 -9.44 -22.56
CA HIS A 721 3.75 -9.55 -21.11
C HIS A 721 4.46 -10.80 -20.55
N VAL A 722 5.04 -10.65 -19.36
CA VAL A 722 5.74 -11.71 -18.62
C VAL A 722 5.17 -11.81 -17.21
N PHE A 723 4.98 -13.04 -16.71
CA PHE A 723 4.51 -13.28 -15.34
C PHE A 723 5.44 -14.15 -14.52
N ILE A 724 5.74 -13.73 -13.28
CA ILE A 724 6.57 -14.49 -12.33
C ILE A 724 5.88 -14.57 -10.95
N PRO A 725 5.72 -15.76 -10.33
CA PRO A 725 5.24 -15.87 -8.97
C PRO A 725 6.30 -15.36 -7.97
N PHE A 726 5.91 -14.50 -7.01
CA PHE A 726 6.87 -13.91 -6.06
C PHE A 726 7.19 -14.81 -4.84
N HIS A 727 6.67 -16.04 -4.81
CA HIS A 727 6.68 -16.89 -3.61
C HIS A 727 8.07 -17.37 -3.17
N PHE A 728 9.06 -17.26 -4.05
CA PHE A 728 10.33 -17.96 -3.93
C PHE A 728 11.43 -16.98 -3.51
N GLY A 729 11.95 -17.17 -2.29
CA GLY A 729 13.14 -16.48 -1.77
C GLY A 729 14.39 -17.35 -1.89
N TYR A 730 15.25 -17.37 -0.89
CA TYR A 730 16.53 -18.06 -0.86
C TYR A 730 16.69 -19.09 0.28
N TRP A 731 15.76 -19.17 1.23
CA TRP A 731 15.89 -20.04 2.41
C TRP A 731 15.99 -21.54 2.10
N ASP A 732 15.44 -22.00 0.97
CA ASP A 732 15.55 -23.38 0.46
C ASP A 732 16.32 -23.47 -0.86
N ALA A 733 17.09 -22.44 -1.23
CA ALA A 733 17.91 -22.48 -2.44
C ALA A 733 19.15 -23.36 -2.21
N THR A 734 19.40 -24.31 -3.11
CA THR A 734 20.57 -25.21 -3.06
C THR A 734 21.53 -25.03 -4.22
N ASP A 735 21.14 -24.27 -5.23
CA ASP A 735 21.82 -24.14 -6.53
C ASP A 735 22.39 -22.73 -6.78
N GLY A 736 22.22 -21.80 -5.82
CA GLY A 736 22.75 -20.44 -5.89
C GLY A 736 22.03 -19.51 -6.87
N ARG A 737 20.93 -19.93 -7.51
CA ARG A 737 20.24 -19.12 -8.51
C ARG A 737 19.45 -17.97 -7.90
N ALA A 738 19.55 -16.79 -8.53
CA ALA A 738 18.65 -15.68 -8.28
C ALA A 738 17.25 -16.04 -8.76
N ARG A 739 16.27 -16.14 -7.86
CA ARG A 739 14.91 -16.63 -8.19
C ARG A 739 13.77 -15.81 -7.58
N ALA A 740 14.09 -14.78 -6.79
CA ALA A 740 13.10 -13.90 -6.20
C ALA A 740 12.62 -12.87 -7.23
N ALA A 741 11.32 -12.88 -7.56
CA ALA A 741 10.75 -11.97 -8.56
C ALA A 741 10.99 -10.48 -8.24
N ASN A 742 11.10 -10.15 -6.95
CA ASN A 742 11.31 -8.78 -6.48
C ASN A 742 12.74 -8.23 -6.68
N GLU A 743 13.68 -9.05 -7.17
CA GLU A 743 14.94 -8.54 -7.74
C GLU A 743 14.69 -7.69 -9.00
N LEU A 744 13.54 -7.89 -9.66
CA LEU A 744 13.21 -7.23 -10.92
C LEU A 744 12.28 -6.02 -10.76
N THR A 745 11.60 -5.87 -9.62
CA THR A 745 10.48 -4.92 -9.46
C THR A 745 10.96 -3.50 -9.21
N ILE A 746 10.23 -2.52 -9.75
CA ILE A 746 10.55 -1.10 -9.61
C ILE A 746 10.28 -0.60 -8.19
N GLU A 747 11.12 0.31 -7.71
CA GLU A 747 10.89 1.01 -6.45
C GLU A 747 9.99 2.25 -6.64
N GLN A 748 8.74 2.03 -7.04
CA GLN A 748 7.77 3.10 -7.20
C GLN A 748 6.51 2.83 -6.38
N TRP A 749 5.98 3.88 -5.75
CA TRP A 749 4.93 3.81 -4.76
C TRP A 749 3.74 4.68 -5.15
N ASP A 750 2.52 4.22 -4.89
CA ASP A 750 1.29 4.99 -5.11
C ASP A 750 1.30 6.25 -4.22
N PRO A 751 1.01 7.46 -4.75
CA PRO A 751 1.18 8.70 -4.01
C PRO A 751 0.37 8.79 -2.70
N VAL A 752 -0.83 8.19 -2.66
CA VAL A 752 -1.75 8.28 -1.52
C VAL A 752 -1.53 7.13 -0.54
N SER A 753 -1.63 5.89 -1.02
CA SER A 753 -1.58 4.70 -0.16
C SER A 753 -0.15 4.29 0.24
N LYS A 754 0.85 4.80 -0.50
CA LYS A 754 2.24 4.39 -0.40
C LYS A 754 2.40 2.87 -0.56
N GLN A 755 1.59 2.27 -1.42
CA GLN A 755 1.70 0.87 -1.80
C GLN A 755 2.60 0.75 -3.05
N PRO A 756 3.59 -0.16 -3.08
CA PRO A 756 4.52 -0.28 -4.19
C PRO A 756 3.91 -0.98 -5.41
N MET A 757 4.42 -0.65 -6.58
CA MET A 757 3.88 -1.08 -7.87
C MET A 757 4.54 -2.36 -8.41
N PHE A 758 4.22 -3.50 -7.80
CA PHE A 758 4.75 -4.81 -8.20
C PHE A 758 4.20 -5.38 -9.52
N LYS A 759 3.15 -4.80 -10.11
CA LYS A 759 2.57 -5.18 -11.41
C LYS A 759 3.12 -4.33 -12.56
N SER A 760 4.28 -3.69 -12.33
CA SER A 760 4.95 -2.80 -13.26
C SER A 760 6.44 -3.10 -13.30
N GLY A 761 7.06 -2.78 -14.44
CA GLY A 761 8.48 -2.98 -14.70
C GLY A 761 8.70 -3.49 -16.11
N ALA A 762 9.82 -3.13 -16.72
CA ALA A 762 10.21 -3.63 -18.03
C ALA A 762 11.36 -4.63 -17.89
N VAL A 763 11.28 -5.71 -18.65
CA VAL A 763 12.26 -6.81 -18.65
C VAL A 763 12.61 -7.22 -20.08
N ARG A 764 13.73 -7.92 -20.20
CA ARG A 764 14.10 -8.72 -21.38
C ARG A 764 14.43 -10.14 -20.95
N ILE A 765 14.34 -11.07 -21.90
CA ILE A 765 14.67 -12.47 -21.68
C ILE A 765 15.90 -12.80 -22.52
N GLU A 766 16.92 -13.36 -21.86
CA GLU A 766 18.17 -13.79 -22.47
C GLU A 766 18.27 -15.32 -22.36
N LYS A 767 18.72 -16.00 -23.43
CA LYS A 767 19.05 -17.43 -23.36
C LYS A 767 20.28 -17.62 -22.46
N CYS A 768 20.27 -18.66 -21.62
CA CYS A 768 21.43 -19.00 -20.80
C CYS A 768 22.62 -19.41 -21.68
N VAL A 769 23.54 -18.48 -21.94
CA VAL A 769 24.85 -18.77 -22.53
C VAL A 769 25.89 -18.62 -21.42
N GLN A 770 26.55 -19.71 -21.04
CA GLN A 770 27.73 -19.64 -20.16
C GLN A 770 28.85 -18.88 -20.88
N LYS A 771 29.29 -17.74 -20.31
CA LYS A 771 30.58 -17.13 -20.64
C LYS A 771 31.26 -16.50 -19.43
N GLU A 772 32.59 -16.70 -19.42
CA GLU A 772 33.61 -16.28 -18.47
C GLU A 772 33.64 -14.77 -18.14
N GLN A 773 34.17 -14.48 -16.95
CA GLN A 773 34.47 -13.15 -16.44
C GLN A 773 35.61 -12.47 -17.22
N GLU A 774 35.48 -11.15 -17.41
CA GLU A 774 36.63 -10.24 -17.52
C GLU A 774 36.25 -8.83 -17.00
N ARG A 775 37.25 -8.13 -16.44
CA ARG A 775 37.17 -6.86 -15.70
C ARG A 775 37.88 -5.73 -16.46
N GLN A 776 37.44 -4.48 -16.19
CA GLN A 776 38.14 -3.18 -16.33
C GLN A 776 38.36 -2.65 -17.78
N SER A 777 38.35 -1.35 -18.11
CA SER A 777 38.21 -0.05 -17.42
C SER A 777 37.99 1.04 -18.50
N MET A 778 37.56 2.27 -18.14
CA MET A 778 38.29 3.53 -18.40
C MET A 778 37.45 4.77 -18.08
N ALA A 779 38.13 5.77 -17.53
CA ALA A 779 37.63 7.08 -17.10
C ALA A 779 37.59 8.10 -18.24
N VAL A 780 36.77 9.14 -18.10
CA VAL A 780 36.92 10.40 -18.86
C VAL A 780 36.79 11.60 -17.91
N ARG A 781 37.77 12.51 -18.00
CA ARG A 781 37.90 13.78 -17.27
C ARG A 781 37.28 14.97 -18.04
N SER A 782 36.80 15.93 -17.26
CA SER A 782 36.36 17.33 -17.48
C SER A 782 37.47 18.25 -18.07
N VAL A 783 37.33 19.53 -18.49
CA VAL A 783 36.28 20.56 -18.76
C VAL A 783 36.98 21.79 -19.43
N GLU A 784 36.22 22.63 -20.16
CA GLU A 784 36.33 24.11 -20.36
C GLU A 784 37.14 24.87 -21.45
N GLN A 785 36.46 25.90 -22.02
CA GLN A 785 36.75 27.36 -22.02
C GLN A 785 36.81 28.19 -23.36
N LYS A 786 35.81 29.08 -23.48
CA LYS A 786 35.77 30.55 -23.79
C LYS A 786 36.14 31.21 -25.16
N LYS A 787 35.32 32.24 -25.47
CA LYS A 787 35.28 33.29 -26.54
C LYS A 787 36.41 34.34 -26.46
N PRO A 788 36.55 35.23 -27.49
CA PRO A 788 36.28 36.70 -27.28
C PRO A 788 35.69 37.44 -28.54
N ASP A 789 34.75 38.41 -28.38
CA ASP A 789 34.83 39.91 -28.43
C ASP A 789 34.87 40.51 -29.87
N VAL A 790 34.34 41.68 -30.29
CA VAL A 790 34.29 43.07 -29.78
C VAL A 790 33.25 43.91 -30.60
N GLU A 791 32.54 44.84 -29.93
CA GLU A 791 32.08 46.25 -30.23
C GLU A 791 31.75 46.75 -31.69
N LYS A 792 30.97 47.82 -32.00
CA LYS A 792 30.61 49.10 -31.35
C LYS A 792 29.57 49.93 -32.17
N SER A 793 28.70 50.68 -31.47
CA SER A 793 28.28 52.09 -31.75
C SER A 793 27.26 52.38 -32.89
N ALA A 794 26.43 53.43 -32.92
CA ALA A 794 25.93 54.47 -31.99
C ALA A 794 24.81 55.30 -32.71
N GLY A 795 24.04 56.10 -31.95
CA GLY A 795 23.19 57.22 -32.44
C GLY A 795 21.69 56.90 -32.48
N ASP A 796 20.90 57.18 -31.44
CA ASP A 796 20.36 58.46 -30.94
C ASP A 796 19.35 59.17 -31.87
N THR A 797 18.10 59.21 -31.41
CA THR A 797 17.25 60.40 -31.16
C THR A 797 15.78 60.13 -31.50
N GLY A 798 14.88 60.52 -30.58
CA GLY A 798 13.43 60.61 -30.87
C GLY A 798 12.54 60.15 -29.71
N LYS A 799 12.35 61.03 -28.73
CA LYS A 799 11.36 60.87 -27.65
C LYS A 799 9.95 60.82 -28.22
N ASP A 800 9.26 59.71 -27.98
CA ASP A 800 7.80 59.69 -27.86
C ASP A 800 7.43 58.89 -26.60
N LYS A 801 6.78 59.55 -25.63
CA LYS A 801 6.25 58.89 -24.43
C LYS A 801 5.09 57.97 -24.84
N LYS A 802 5.40 56.75 -25.26
CA LYS A 802 4.43 55.66 -25.38
C LYS A 802 3.88 55.35 -23.97
N LEU A 803 2.58 55.38 -23.80
CA LEU A 803 1.91 54.86 -22.62
C LEU A 803 2.18 53.35 -22.54
N ILE A 804 2.99 52.94 -21.56
CA ILE A 804 3.39 51.53 -21.37
C ILE A 804 2.34 50.87 -20.48
N ARG A 805 1.63 49.87 -21.00
CA ARG A 805 0.88 48.93 -20.17
C ARG A 805 1.91 48.16 -19.32
N ARG A 806 1.65 48.04 -18.02
CA ARG A 806 2.55 47.31 -17.09
C ARG A 806 2.21 45.83 -16.98
N LEU A 807 1.15 45.41 -17.68
CA LEU A 807 0.72 44.02 -17.73
C LEU A 807 1.80 43.15 -18.35
N GLU A 808 2.47 43.61 -19.40
CA GLU A 808 3.53 42.90 -20.11
C GLU A 808 4.75 42.63 -19.22
N LEU A 809 5.07 43.56 -18.31
CA LEU A 809 6.14 43.39 -17.32
C LEU A 809 5.77 42.35 -16.26
N TRP A 810 4.52 42.39 -15.77
CA TRP A 810 4.05 41.48 -14.73
C TRP A 810 3.75 40.08 -15.27
N LEU A 811 3.14 40.00 -16.45
CA LEU A 811 2.90 38.77 -17.18
C LEU A 811 4.23 38.11 -17.57
N GLY A 812 5.19 38.89 -18.08
CA GLY A 812 6.55 38.38 -18.37
C GLY A 812 7.32 37.95 -17.12
N ALA A 813 7.15 38.63 -15.99
CA ALA A 813 7.73 38.18 -14.73
C ALA A 813 7.04 36.92 -14.19
N THR A 814 5.73 36.74 -14.42
CA THR A 814 4.98 35.54 -14.04
C THR A 814 5.35 34.35 -14.92
N ASP A 815 5.36 34.53 -16.23
CA ASP A 815 5.73 33.51 -17.22
C ASP A 815 7.18 33.02 -17.00
N GLN A 816 8.13 33.95 -16.90
CA GLN A 816 9.53 33.59 -16.67
C GLN A 816 9.77 32.98 -15.28
N ALA A 817 8.97 33.33 -14.26
CA ALA A 817 9.02 32.65 -12.97
C ALA A 817 8.47 31.22 -13.06
N LEU A 818 7.43 30.97 -13.88
CA LEU A 818 6.93 29.63 -14.16
C LEU A 818 7.92 28.79 -14.98
N GLU A 819 8.62 29.40 -15.95
CA GLU A 819 9.72 28.73 -16.67
C GLU A 819 10.88 28.40 -15.73
N MET A 820 11.28 29.34 -14.87
CA MET A 820 12.30 29.10 -13.86
C MET A 820 11.89 28.00 -12.88
N LEU A 821 10.62 27.96 -12.46
CA LEU A 821 10.09 26.90 -11.60
C LEU A 821 10.20 25.52 -12.26
N ARG A 822 9.89 25.42 -13.55
CA ARG A 822 10.10 24.19 -14.33
C ARG A 822 11.58 23.77 -14.30
N ASP A 823 12.49 24.71 -14.48
CA ASP A 823 13.93 24.44 -14.51
C ASP A 823 14.46 24.04 -13.10
N ILE A 824 13.95 24.68 -12.04
CA ILE A 824 14.21 24.31 -10.63
C ILE A 824 13.82 22.84 -10.37
N TYR A 825 12.67 22.40 -10.88
CA TYR A 825 12.22 21.01 -10.73
C TYR A 825 13.02 20.00 -11.56
N VAL A 826 13.59 20.42 -12.69
CA VAL A 826 14.33 19.53 -13.60
C VAL A 826 15.77 19.35 -13.14
N ASP A 827 16.42 20.42 -12.68
CA ASP A 827 17.87 20.44 -12.54
C ASP A 827 18.34 20.72 -11.11
N MET A 828 17.64 21.57 -10.36
CA MET A 828 18.17 22.10 -9.11
C MET A 828 17.77 21.27 -7.88
N ILE A 829 16.47 21.08 -7.64
CA ILE A 829 16.02 20.24 -6.50
C ILE A 829 16.56 18.81 -6.62
N PRO A 830 16.60 18.18 -7.82
CA PRO A 830 17.12 16.83 -7.92
C PRO A 830 18.58 16.65 -7.48
N ARG A 831 19.39 17.72 -7.50
CA ARG A 831 20.78 17.73 -7.04
C ARG A 831 20.96 18.12 -5.58
N LEU A 832 19.92 18.70 -4.97
CA LEU A 832 19.93 19.16 -3.57
C LEU A 832 19.15 18.20 -2.65
N VAL A 833 18.32 17.33 -3.22
CA VAL A 833 17.46 16.41 -2.46
C VAL A 833 17.53 15.01 -3.08
N HIS A 834 18.39 14.16 -2.53
CA HIS A 834 18.59 12.77 -2.96
C HIS A 834 17.55 11.81 -2.36
N ASP A 835 16.27 12.16 -2.47
CA ASP A 835 15.14 11.36 -1.96
C ASP A 835 14.19 10.95 -3.10
N MET A 836 14.03 9.64 -3.34
CA MET A 836 13.21 9.15 -4.46
C MET A 836 11.72 9.52 -4.38
N GLU A 837 11.16 9.71 -3.19
CA GLU A 837 9.78 10.19 -3.04
C GLU A 837 9.67 11.64 -3.50
N VAL A 838 10.63 12.49 -3.10
CA VAL A 838 10.74 13.88 -3.57
C VAL A 838 10.90 13.90 -5.09
N GLN A 839 11.82 13.09 -5.65
CA GLN A 839 12.06 12.99 -7.09
C GLN A 839 10.80 12.60 -7.87
N GLY A 840 10.06 11.59 -7.41
CA GLY A 840 8.79 11.18 -8.00
C GLY A 840 7.74 12.29 -7.95
N GLY A 841 7.68 13.03 -6.84
CA GLY A 841 6.79 14.18 -6.70
C GLY A 841 7.20 15.37 -7.58
N LEU A 842 8.50 15.65 -7.77
CA LEU A 842 9.00 16.73 -8.64
C LEU A 842 8.58 16.53 -10.10
N GLN A 843 8.51 15.30 -10.58
CA GLN A 843 7.98 15.02 -11.93
C GLN A 843 6.50 15.42 -12.05
N VAL A 844 5.71 15.19 -11.01
CA VAL A 844 4.31 15.62 -10.94
C VAL A 844 4.23 17.15 -10.87
N MET A 845 5.04 17.79 -10.03
CA MET A 845 5.07 19.25 -9.91
C MET A 845 5.45 19.90 -11.24
N ARG A 846 6.53 19.44 -11.89
CA ARG A 846 6.94 19.85 -13.23
C ARG A 846 5.82 19.74 -14.24
N ARG A 847 5.08 18.61 -14.26
CA ARG A 847 3.94 18.45 -15.18
C ARG A 847 2.88 19.52 -14.92
N ILE A 848 2.49 19.73 -13.66
CA ILE A 848 1.53 20.78 -13.30
C ILE A 848 2.04 22.15 -13.77
N THR A 849 3.32 22.48 -13.57
CA THR A 849 3.92 23.72 -14.08
C THR A 849 3.84 23.82 -15.60
N CYS A 850 4.13 22.73 -16.33
CA CYS A 850 4.01 22.70 -17.79
C CYS A 850 2.55 22.91 -18.25
N GLU A 851 1.58 22.26 -17.60
CA GLU A 851 0.14 22.46 -17.90
C GLU A 851 -0.27 23.91 -17.64
N VAL A 852 0.22 24.53 -16.56
CA VAL A 852 0.00 25.95 -16.26
C VAL A 852 0.61 26.85 -17.33
N LEU A 853 1.87 26.59 -17.74
CA LEU A 853 2.52 27.29 -18.85
C LEU A 853 1.72 27.14 -20.15
N ASP A 854 1.20 25.95 -20.45
CA ASP A 854 0.39 25.70 -21.64
C ASP A 854 -0.90 26.52 -21.65
N GLN A 855 -1.54 26.72 -20.50
CA GLN A 855 -2.70 27.62 -20.38
C GLN A 855 -2.32 29.11 -20.54
N PHE A 856 -1.10 29.49 -20.15
CA PHE A 856 -0.62 30.87 -20.26
C PHE A 856 -0.11 31.23 -21.67
N LYS A 857 0.40 30.27 -22.46
CA LYS A 857 0.92 30.49 -23.82
C LYS A 857 -0.02 31.31 -24.72
N PRO A 858 -1.33 31.01 -24.83
CA PRO A 858 -2.26 31.82 -25.62
C PRO A 858 -2.40 33.26 -25.09
N ILE A 859 -2.36 33.44 -23.78
CA ILE A 859 -2.51 34.74 -23.10
C ILE A 859 -1.27 35.61 -23.31
N VAL A 860 -0.08 35.04 -23.12
CA VAL A 860 1.21 35.68 -23.37
C VAL A 860 1.32 36.12 -24.83
N LYS A 861 0.91 35.26 -25.77
CA LYS A 861 0.86 35.61 -27.20
C LYS A 861 -0.11 36.76 -27.49
N ARG A 862 -1.24 36.82 -26.78
CA ARG A 862 -2.30 37.82 -26.98
C ARG A 862 -1.94 39.19 -26.41
N TYR A 863 -1.35 39.24 -25.21
CA TYR A 863 -1.09 40.49 -24.49
C TYR A 863 0.36 40.94 -24.52
N HIS A 864 1.27 40.14 -25.08
CA HIS A 864 2.71 40.34 -25.08
C HIS A 864 3.33 40.37 -23.67
N GLU A 865 4.64 40.16 -23.59
CA GLU A 865 5.36 40.12 -22.32
C GLU A 865 6.78 40.66 -22.43
N SER A 866 7.40 40.99 -21.30
CA SER A 866 8.81 41.40 -21.21
C SER A 866 9.69 40.29 -20.63
N GLN A 867 10.09 39.34 -21.48
CA GLN A 867 10.89 38.17 -21.10
C GLN A 867 12.22 38.54 -20.41
N GLN A 868 12.95 39.51 -20.97
CA GLN A 868 14.28 39.88 -20.44
C GLN A 868 14.20 40.54 -19.05
N TYR A 869 13.08 41.21 -18.75
CA TYR A 869 12.82 41.74 -17.41
C TYR A 869 12.43 40.60 -16.47
N GLY A 870 11.46 39.77 -16.86
CA GLY A 870 10.99 38.66 -16.06
C GLY A 870 12.09 37.68 -15.66
N ARG A 871 12.94 37.29 -16.62
CA ARG A 871 14.08 36.40 -16.38
C ARG A 871 15.04 36.96 -15.33
N ARG A 872 15.42 38.24 -15.45
CA ARG A 872 16.34 38.90 -14.49
C ARG A 872 15.77 38.92 -13.06
N VAL A 873 14.45 39.09 -12.91
CA VAL A 873 13.81 39.09 -11.60
C VAL A 873 13.77 37.68 -11.02
N ALA A 874 13.39 36.67 -11.82
CA ALA A 874 13.32 35.28 -11.39
C ALA A 874 14.71 34.70 -11.03
N GLU A 875 15.75 34.99 -11.82
CA GLU A 875 17.13 34.56 -11.56
C GLU A 875 17.66 35.14 -10.24
N ARG A 876 17.48 36.45 -10.01
CA ARG A 876 17.89 37.10 -8.76
C ARG A 876 17.21 36.48 -7.54
N LEU A 877 15.91 36.21 -7.63
CA LEU A 877 15.19 35.59 -6.53
C LEU A 877 15.72 34.18 -6.27
N ARG A 878 15.87 33.35 -7.31
CA ARG A 878 16.42 32.00 -7.20
C ARG A 878 17.79 32.02 -6.51
N ASP A 879 18.71 32.84 -7.01
CA ASP A 879 20.09 32.92 -6.51
C ASP A 879 20.17 33.45 -5.07
N SER A 880 19.14 34.16 -4.60
CA SER A 880 19.10 34.71 -3.24
C SER A 880 18.52 33.74 -2.20
N ILE A 881 17.67 32.79 -2.60
CA ILE A 881 16.92 31.97 -1.64
C ILE A 881 17.30 30.50 -1.66
N PHE A 882 17.84 29.96 -2.76
CA PHE A 882 18.25 28.56 -2.81
C PHE A 882 19.68 28.37 -2.33
N PRO A 883 19.97 27.27 -1.62
CA PRO A 883 21.34 26.94 -1.23
C PRO A 883 22.24 26.77 -2.46
N ALA A 884 23.54 27.01 -2.30
CA ALA A 884 24.51 26.83 -3.37
C ALA A 884 24.51 25.37 -3.84
N ILE A 885 24.60 25.14 -5.16
CA ILE A 885 24.64 23.80 -5.74
C ILE A 885 26.01 23.17 -5.41
N GLY A 886 26.08 22.44 -4.29
CA GLY A 886 27.13 21.48 -3.96
C GLY A 886 26.53 20.08 -3.89
N GLU A 887 27.31 19.05 -4.21
CA GLU A 887 26.92 17.66 -3.92
C GLU A 887 26.98 17.47 -2.40
N SER A 888 25.83 17.45 -1.74
CA SER A 888 25.72 17.25 -0.31
C SER A 888 24.47 16.44 -0.02
N ASP A 889 24.66 15.31 0.66
CA ASP A 889 23.60 14.39 1.06
C ASP A 889 23.01 14.75 2.45
N ASP A 890 23.18 16.00 2.90
CA ASP A 890 22.73 16.43 4.23
C ASP A 890 21.19 16.60 4.29
N PRO A 891 20.49 15.86 5.18
CA PRO A 891 19.05 16.03 5.39
C PRO A 891 18.61 17.47 5.72
N TYR A 892 19.48 18.27 6.36
CA TYR A 892 19.19 19.67 6.67
C TYR A 892 19.17 20.54 5.40
N GLU A 893 20.14 20.39 4.50
CA GLU A 893 20.17 21.13 3.24
C GLU A 893 18.98 20.75 2.34
N ALA A 894 18.57 19.47 2.38
CA ALA A 894 17.36 19.04 1.71
C ALA A 894 16.10 19.73 2.26
N LEU A 895 15.99 19.88 3.58
CA LEU A 895 14.90 20.61 4.22
C LEU A 895 14.92 22.12 3.88
N ALA A 896 16.12 22.72 3.85
CA ALA A 896 16.30 24.12 3.44
C ALA A 896 15.90 24.34 1.98
N ALA A 897 16.30 23.44 1.07
CA ALA A 897 15.93 23.51 -0.34
C ALA A 897 14.40 23.44 -0.56
N LEU A 898 13.70 22.60 0.23
CA LEU A 898 12.23 22.55 0.22
C LEU A 898 11.61 23.86 0.75
N GLN A 899 12.19 24.48 1.77
CA GLN A 899 11.75 25.79 2.26
C GLN A 899 11.93 26.90 1.21
N SER A 900 13.08 26.94 0.53
CA SER A 900 13.36 27.86 -0.58
C SER A 900 12.36 27.70 -1.72
N LEU A 901 11.96 26.46 -2.01
CA LEU A 901 10.94 26.15 -3.00
C LEU A 901 9.55 26.67 -2.60
N ASP A 902 9.15 26.56 -1.33
CA ASP A 902 7.88 27.12 -0.84
C ASP A 902 7.83 28.65 -0.95
N LEU A 903 8.95 29.32 -0.66
CA LEU A 903 9.10 30.77 -0.85
C LEU A 903 8.97 31.16 -2.33
N PHE A 904 9.61 30.40 -3.24
CA PHE A 904 9.52 30.65 -4.68
C PHE A 904 8.09 30.45 -5.22
N LEU A 905 7.39 29.43 -4.75
CA LEU A 905 5.97 29.21 -5.09
C LEU A 905 5.07 30.32 -4.54
N THR A 906 5.36 30.82 -3.33
CA THR A 906 4.64 31.95 -2.73
C THR A 906 4.82 33.23 -3.54
N TYR A 907 6.01 33.47 -4.08
CA TYR A 907 6.27 34.57 -5.01
C TYR A 907 5.38 34.48 -6.26
N ILE A 908 5.28 33.30 -6.88
CA ILE A 908 4.40 33.07 -8.04
C ILE A 908 2.92 33.23 -7.67
N GLU A 909 2.49 32.74 -6.51
CA GLU A 909 1.12 32.92 -6.02
C GLU A 909 0.76 34.40 -5.86
N GLY A 910 1.69 35.22 -5.34
CA GLY A 910 1.53 36.67 -5.26
C GLY A 910 1.36 37.31 -6.64
N HIS A 911 2.14 36.87 -7.63
CA HIS A 911 2.01 37.33 -9.01
C HIS A 911 0.63 37.00 -9.60
N LEU A 912 0.16 35.76 -9.43
CA LEU A 912 -1.15 35.32 -9.91
C LEU A 912 -2.31 36.04 -9.19
N THR A 913 -2.14 36.36 -7.91
CA THR A 913 -3.11 37.16 -7.14
C THR A 913 -3.29 38.54 -7.75
N ALA A 914 -2.20 39.19 -8.17
CA ALA A 914 -2.27 40.48 -8.87
C ALA A 914 -2.84 40.37 -10.30
N LEU A 915 -2.64 39.25 -11.00
CA LEU A 915 -3.23 39.00 -12.33
C LEU A 915 -4.75 38.73 -12.28
N SER A 916 -5.29 38.26 -11.15
CA SER A 916 -6.72 37.93 -11.02
C SER A 916 -7.65 39.13 -11.26
N PRO A 917 -7.49 40.30 -10.61
CA PRO A 917 -8.31 41.48 -10.94
C PRO A 917 -7.95 42.05 -12.32
N ALA A 918 -6.70 41.93 -12.78
CA ALA A 918 -6.28 42.43 -14.09
C ALA A 918 -6.95 41.67 -15.25
N SER A 919 -7.06 40.34 -15.17
CA SER A 919 -7.76 39.53 -16.17
C SER A 919 -9.26 39.81 -16.19
N GLN A 920 -9.88 40.06 -15.02
CA GLN A 920 -11.28 40.47 -14.92
C GLN A 920 -11.53 41.85 -15.52
N ALA A 921 -10.63 42.81 -15.28
CA ALA A 921 -10.73 44.16 -15.83
C ALA A 921 -10.53 44.21 -17.36
N LEU A 922 -9.91 43.19 -17.95
CA LEU A 922 -9.81 43.00 -19.39
C LEU A 922 -11.01 42.29 -20.01
N TRP A 923 -11.93 41.78 -19.18
CA TRP A 923 -13.09 40.98 -19.57
C TRP A 923 -12.75 39.78 -20.47
N ASP A 924 -11.56 39.20 -20.28
CA ASP A 924 -11.08 38.05 -21.04
C ASP A 924 -11.32 36.77 -20.24
N CYS A 925 -12.35 36.03 -20.61
CA CYS A 925 -12.71 34.76 -19.97
C CYS A 925 -11.58 33.72 -20.04
N ASP A 926 -10.85 33.64 -21.16
CA ASP A 926 -9.73 32.69 -21.31
C ASP A 926 -8.62 33.06 -20.31
N PHE A 927 -8.36 34.36 -20.14
CA PHE A 927 -7.35 34.83 -19.18
C PHE A 927 -7.78 34.61 -17.73
N ILE A 928 -9.06 34.84 -17.40
CA ILE A 928 -9.61 34.56 -16.08
C ILE A 928 -9.47 33.07 -15.75
N ASP A 929 -9.82 32.20 -16.70
CA ASP A 929 -9.75 30.75 -16.52
C ASP A 929 -8.29 30.26 -16.43
N ALA A 930 -7.38 30.80 -17.24
CA ALA A 930 -5.95 30.52 -17.14
C ALA A 930 -5.37 30.92 -15.76
N VAL A 931 -5.70 32.11 -15.25
CA VAL A 931 -5.24 32.56 -13.92
C VAL A 931 -5.82 31.67 -12.81
N LYS A 932 -7.11 31.32 -12.86
CA LYS A 932 -7.73 30.42 -11.87
C LYS A 932 -7.11 29.02 -11.92
N PHE A 933 -6.85 28.50 -13.12
CA PHE A 933 -6.17 27.22 -13.32
C PHE A 933 -4.75 27.25 -12.72
N ALA A 934 -3.97 28.28 -13.01
CA ALA A 934 -2.63 28.47 -12.45
C ALA A 934 -2.64 28.61 -10.92
N GLN A 935 -3.56 29.40 -10.36
CA GLN A 935 -3.70 29.53 -8.91
C GLN A 935 -4.02 28.18 -8.26
N LYS A 936 -4.90 27.37 -8.86
CA LYS A 936 -5.17 26.00 -8.39
C LYS A 936 -3.91 25.13 -8.47
N GLY A 937 -3.18 25.19 -9.59
CA GLY A 937 -1.93 24.45 -9.79
C GLY A 937 -0.82 24.81 -8.80
N ILE A 938 -0.60 26.10 -8.54
CA ILE A 938 0.42 26.60 -7.60
C ILE A 938 0.04 26.27 -6.15
N ARG A 939 -1.23 26.41 -5.76
CA ARG A 939 -1.68 25.98 -4.42
C ARG A 939 -1.49 24.48 -4.19
N ARG A 940 -1.72 23.65 -5.21
CA ARG A 940 -1.42 22.19 -5.14
C ARG A 940 0.07 21.94 -4.91
N GLN A 941 0.93 22.63 -5.65
CA GLN A 941 2.39 22.53 -5.49
C GLN A 941 2.85 22.97 -4.09
N LYS A 942 2.35 24.10 -3.57
CA LYS A 942 2.65 24.56 -2.19
C LYS A 942 2.21 23.55 -1.13
N GLY A 943 1.02 22.98 -1.27
CA GLY A 943 0.54 21.93 -0.38
C GLY A 943 1.47 20.72 -0.35
N TRP A 944 1.98 20.30 -1.51
CA TRP A 944 2.97 19.22 -1.62
C TRP A 944 4.29 19.57 -0.92
N VAL A 945 4.86 20.76 -1.18
CA VAL A 945 6.12 21.20 -0.56
C VAL A 945 5.98 21.34 0.96
N SER A 946 4.93 22.02 1.43
CA SER A 946 4.64 22.19 2.85
C SER A 946 4.51 20.84 3.57
N GLN A 947 3.88 19.85 2.93
CA GLN A 947 3.76 18.51 3.50
C GLN A 947 5.12 17.80 3.59
N HIS A 948 5.99 17.91 2.59
CA HIS A 948 7.33 17.33 2.64
C HIS A 948 8.22 17.97 3.71
N ILE A 949 8.14 19.30 3.87
CA ILE A 949 8.78 20.01 4.99
C ILE A 949 8.30 19.39 6.30
N LYS A 950 6.97 19.31 6.51
CA LYS A 950 6.37 18.77 7.74
C LYS A 950 6.83 17.33 8.03
N VAL A 951 6.89 16.49 7.00
CA VAL A 951 7.25 15.07 7.13
C VAL A 951 8.69 14.89 7.56
N LYS A 952 9.60 15.69 7.00
CA LYS A 952 11.04 15.58 7.23
C LYS A 952 11.51 16.32 8.48
N SER A 953 10.80 17.37 8.91
CA SER A 953 11.24 18.25 10.01
C SER A 953 11.54 17.52 11.33
N SER A 954 10.65 16.65 11.83
CA SER A 954 10.87 16.04 13.14
C SER A 954 12.08 15.11 13.15
N GLN A 955 12.30 14.37 12.07
CA GLN A 955 13.48 13.52 11.94
C GLN A 955 14.75 14.36 11.83
N THR A 956 14.76 15.30 10.90
CA THR A 956 15.94 16.13 10.56
C THR A 956 16.37 17.05 11.70
N LEU A 957 15.43 17.62 12.45
CA LEU A 957 15.72 18.67 13.44
C LEU A 957 15.89 18.14 14.86
N LEU A 958 15.39 16.93 15.17
CA LEU A 958 15.44 16.36 16.52
C LEU A 958 16.44 15.23 16.65
N VAL A 959 16.73 14.50 15.57
CA VAL A 959 17.67 13.38 15.60
C VAL A 959 19.07 13.91 15.26
N PRO A 960 20.04 13.83 16.18
CA PRO A 960 21.40 14.27 15.92
C PRO A 960 22.03 13.46 14.77
N SER A 961 22.39 14.12 13.68
CA SER A 961 23.14 13.57 12.54
C SER A 961 24.63 13.95 12.55
N ALA A 962 25.00 14.93 13.38
CA ALA A 962 26.36 15.48 13.50
C ALA A 962 26.68 15.84 14.96
N ALA A 963 27.97 15.91 15.31
CA ALA A 963 28.41 16.26 16.66
C ALA A 963 28.32 17.78 16.91
N PRO A 964 28.03 18.25 18.15
CA PRO A 964 27.96 19.69 18.46
C PRO A 964 29.24 20.47 18.10
N GLU A 965 30.40 19.82 18.16
CA GLU A 965 31.70 20.38 17.81
C GLU A 965 31.84 20.63 16.30
N GLU A 966 31.18 19.81 15.46
CA GLU A 966 31.16 19.95 14.00
C GLU A 966 30.33 21.16 13.56
N LEU A 967 29.36 21.59 14.36
CA LEU A 967 28.51 22.76 14.09
C LEU A 967 29.22 24.10 14.37
N THR A 968 30.31 24.09 15.14
CA THR A 968 30.98 25.32 15.63
C THR A 968 32.37 25.57 15.03
N GLY A 969 32.89 24.65 14.20
CA GLY A 969 34.18 24.81 13.52
C GLY A 969 34.13 25.83 12.37
N GLU A 970 35.23 26.56 12.15
CA GLU A 970 35.37 27.55 11.04
C GLU A 970 35.18 26.93 9.64
N ASP A 971 35.41 25.62 9.50
CA ASP A 971 35.23 24.80 8.28
C ASP A 971 33.99 23.89 8.33
N SER A 972 33.01 24.19 9.19
CA SER A 972 31.72 23.47 9.21
C SER A 972 31.11 23.51 7.81
N ARG A 973 31.12 22.38 7.09
CA ARG A 973 30.46 22.25 5.78
C ARG A 973 28.95 22.52 5.86
N MET A 974 28.38 22.44 7.06
CA MET A 974 26.98 22.79 7.35
C MET A 974 26.75 24.28 7.58
N ALA A 975 27.80 25.06 7.86
CA ALA A 975 27.78 26.51 7.80
C ALA A 975 27.99 26.96 6.35
N GLY A 976 27.11 26.52 5.43
CA GLY A 976 27.06 27.07 4.08
C GLY A 976 27.11 28.58 4.20
N HIS A 977 28.16 29.20 3.64
CA HIS A 977 28.55 30.58 3.89
C HIS A 977 27.35 31.55 3.91
N ILE A 978 26.78 31.77 5.09
CA ILE A 978 25.92 32.92 5.36
C ILE A 978 26.87 34.10 5.52
N ARG A 979 27.37 34.60 4.38
CA ARG A 979 27.82 35.98 4.25
C ARG A 979 26.71 36.74 3.53
N CYS A 980 25.75 37.21 4.33
CA CYS A 980 25.19 38.54 4.16
C CYS A 980 25.09 39.17 5.55
#